data_AF-A0AAV5CR44-F1
#
_entry.id   AF-A0AAV5CR44-F1
#
_cell.length_a   1.000
_cell.length_b   1.000
_cell.length_c   1.000
_cell.angle_alpha   90.00
_cell.angle_beta   90.00
_cell.angle_gamma   90.00
#
_symmetry.space_group_name_H-M   'P 1'
#
loop_
_entity.id
_entity.type
_entity.pdbx_description
1 polymer ?
#
loop_
_entity_poly.entity_id
_entity_poly.type
_entity_poly.pdbx_seq_one_letter_code
_entity_poly.pdbx_strand_id
1 'polypeptide(L)'
;MPPSAAPSSITSSPANIDTSLTRLDLSQLRFVSYAMNRFDDAQCTRVDTSSVVTESTAIRSDWFPVITKRVQSPLQTNSTLPYGKIEKVYSRAKLDDTEPSSSNNGFCFGLLDPVSNVIVNSVISPPSPHQAKGGGGGNHDGDDMIQRSLDGLVAFLTYLFPYLPTAEATAYIDAANADPLVAALLIIDRCGIRRFGFCSGSTTAAVEAALRCAAVASKHPDPQQLVTGWKLLSPHLKSLVSQLSQRSRSTTQPDAIVRHMLINAKLTSITEELLELEQSWELASSRCVSPKPEALPPFRGAMKRMLLSTIHGFYLQALARLPTAELNSRYHQSLLMGGYCYGPLDPVSNIIVNTLWYEEIFPTREQTSVTLHMMSTKLLARVVARSFYGLISFVCTRYPCLTPNQAMQRLLAAGADLSAADPNLCETRDASASKLTMSSWSCCLPIPCGRSGAREAAVLEGRTPSASVAEAYFAAATAAFHTHPLVQKEFLGSTDALPKLKLAAKAIQDGGRRLTPKYLQFISMLLCPQQQAPPPPLKLKRWLYPNAVQCVKDFWEHHDRVTEKVKAALDTYNKDTKQQFELHIICGVNERVGGRFLRWGLKTYHFNPMEPIIYHRSHVNFLAVPKGRPPSAAVLFFAQYNNYEMDGNSYDKDEYSSYCCVPMSLKDPGAEQIRCIYCEREVNRIVHPIRESFCGRDKEFEKVLLGEAPFSGSMKESYDNDMLIRDQHEVVDWVNDLKDDSIYTEFYVDEDDNYDLLVQALGIPKSANRTIPTS
;
A
#
# COMPACT_ATOMS: atom_id res chain seq x y z
N MET A 1 58.81 13.90 68.12
CA MET A 1 58.84 12.46 67.85
C MET A 1 58.54 12.24 66.37
N PRO A 2 59.49 11.67 65.60
CA PRO A 2 59.29 11.14 64.24
C PRO A 2 58.78 9.67 64.33
N PRO A 3 58.70 8.85 63.25
CA PRO A 3 58.32 9.03 61.83
C PRO A 3 57.23 7.95 61.43
N SER A 4 56.73 7.72 60.21
CA SER A 4 57.40 7.12 59.03
C SER A 4 56.37 6.37 58.13
N ALA A 5 56.56 6.48 56.80
CA ALA A 5 56.28 5.51 55.72
C ALA A 5 54.87 5.33 55.09
N ALA A 6 54.82 5.64 53.78
CA ALA A 6 53.91 5.14 52.75
C ALA A 6 54.44 3.78 52.16
N PRO A 7 53.96 3.29 50.99
CA PRO A 7 52.63 2.73 50.64
C PRO A 7 52.73 1.29 50.03
N SER A 8 51.62 0.53 49.95
CA SER A 8 51.42 -0.50 48.90
C SER A 8 49.97 -1.05 48.84
N SER A 9 49.61 -1.43 47.61
CA SER A 9 48.31 -1.77 47.02
C SER A 9 47.66 -3.09 47.46
N ILE A 10 46.31 -3.13 47.56
CA ILE A 10 45.50 -4.33 47.29
C ILE A 10 44.17 -3.93 46.60
N THR A 11 43.93 -4.55 45.46
CA THR A 11 42.70 -4.57 44.65
C THR A 11 41.56 -5.34 45.32
N SER A 12 40.32 -4.82 45.31
CA SER A 12 39.09 -5.65 45.29
C SER A 12 37.83 -4.88 44.87
N SER A 13 37.23 -5.37 43.78
CA SER A 13 35.83 -5.38 43.30
C SER A 13 34.87 -4.19 43.55
N PRO A 14 34.25 -3.62 42.49
CA PRO A 14 33.05 -2.82 42.62
C PRO A 14 31.80 -3.70 42.72
N ALA A 15 30.86 -3.20 43.52
CA ALA A 15 29.62 -3.83 43.95
C ALA A 15 28.64 -4.19 42.82
N ASN A 16 27.86 -5.23 43.10
CA ASN A 16 26.72 -5.74 42.32
C ASN A 16 25.82 -4.62 41.77
N ILE A 17 25.76 -4.51 40.45
CA ILE A 17 24.62 -3.93 39.73
C ILE A 17 23.60 -5.07 39.58
N ASP A 18 22.41 -4.83 40.12
CA ASP A 18 21.27 -5.74 40.14
C ASP A 18 20.84 -6.12 38.70
N THR A 19 21.02 -7.40 38.32
CA THR A 19 20.83 -7.96 36.97
C THR A 19 19.42 -8.50 36.74
N SER A 20 18.39 -7.80 37.24
CA SER A 20 16.99 -8.23 37.14
C SER A 20 16.31 -7.96 35.78
N LEU A 21 17.01 -7.40 34.78
CA LEU A 21 16.49 -7.09 33.43
C LEU A 21 16.63 -8.21 32.38
N THR A 22 16.98 -9.44 32.78
CA THR A 22 17.38 -10.52 31.85
C THR A 22 16.28 -11.52 31.46
N ARG A 23 14.99 -11.21 31.67
CA ARG A 23 13.88 -12.16 31.41
C ARG A 23 12.87 -11.77 30.33
N LEU A 24 13.20 -10.84 29.44
CA LEU A 24 12.55 -10.78 28.13
C LEU A 24 13.33 -11.65 27.15
N ASP A 25 12.72 -12.78 26.82
CA ASP A 25 13.25 -13.83 25.98
C ASP A 25 13.58 -13.28 24.58
N LEU A 26 14.88 -13.01 24.32
CA LEU A 26 15.40 -12.57 23.02
C LEU A 26 14.99 -13.50 21.86
N SER A 27 14.59 -14.74 22.18
CA SER A 27 14.01 -15.68 21.22
C SER A 27 12.63 -15.22 20.71
N GLN A 28 11.80 -14.57 21.53
CA GLN A 28 10.49 -14.05 21.12
C GLN A 28 10.61 -12.84 20.19
N LEU A 29 11.59 -11.96 20.41
CA LEU A 29 11.85 -10.81 19.54
C LEU A 29 12.38 -11.23 18.15
N ARG A 30 13.27 -12.24 18.13
CA ARG A 30 13.73 -12.85 16.87
C ARG A 30 12.62 -13.69 16.21
N PHE A 31 11.77 -14.34 17.00
CA PHE A 31 10.61 -15.10 16.51
C PHE A 31 9.57 -14.18 15.88
N VAL A 32 9.29 -12.99 16.42
CA VAL A 32 8.36 -12.04 15.80
C VAL A 32 8.90 -11.55 14.45
N SER A 33 10.18 -11.16 14.37
CA SER A 33 10.79 -10.74 13.09
C SER A 33 10.90 -11.90 12.08
N TYR A 34 11.31 -13.10 12.52
CA TYR A 34 11.43 -14.29 11.68
C TYR A 34 10.09 -14.88 11.23
N ALA A 35 9.11 -14.96 12.14
CA ALA A 35 7.77 -15.44 11.85
C ALA A 35 7.05 -14.45 10.93
N MET A 36 7.14 -13.14 11.18
CA MET A 36 6.52 -12.15 10.29
C MET A 36 7.07 -12.17 8.86
N ASN A 37 8.35 -12.52 8.67
CA ASN A 37 8.96 -12.71 7.33
C ASN A 37 8.52 -14.01 6.61
N ARG A 38 7.90 -14.98 7.31
CA ARG A 38 7.40 -16.26 6.74
C ARG A 38 5.89 -16.46 6.87
N PHE A 39 5.15 -15.40 7.22
CA PHE A 39 3.78 -15.51 7.75
C PHE A 39 2.66 -15.66 6.70
N ASP A 40 3.00 -15.75 5.41
CA ASP A 40 2.03 -15.98 4.32
C ASP A 40 1.80 -17.48 4.02
N ASP A 41 2.57 -18.39 4.62
CA ASP A 41 2.29 -19.82 4.58
C ASP A 41 1.27 -20.20 5.66
N ALA A 42 0.08 -20.61 5.23
CA ALA A 42 -1.13 -20.84 6.03
C ALA A 42 -1.08 -21.95 7.11
N GLN A 43 0.09 -22.40 7.58
CA GLN A 43 0.21 -23.60 8.43
C GLN A 43 0.99 -23.47 9.75
N CYS A 44 1.31 -22.27 10.26
CA CYS A 44 2.02 -22.20 11.54
C CYS A 44 1.07 -22.31 12.76
N THR A 45 0.64 -23.53 13.08
CA THR A 45 0.06 -23.87 14.40
C THR A 45 1.07 -24.65 15.23
N ARG A 46 1.44 -24.09 16.40
CA ARG A 46 2.17 -24.69 17.54
C ARG A 46 3.36 -25.59 17.20
N VAL A 47 4.57 -25.05 17.32
CA VAL A 47 5.81 -25.83 17.42
C VAL A 47 6.36 -25.69 18.83
N ASP A 48 6.70 -26.83 19.43
CA ASP A 48 7.15 -26.97 20.82
C ASP A 48 8.47 -26.22 21.06
N THR A 49 8.52 -25.43 22.14
CA THR A 49 9.55 -24.41 22.41
C THR A 49 10.83 -24.94 23.06
N SER A 50 11.10 -26.25 23.00
CA SER A 50 12.12 -26.88 23.86
C SER A 50 13.46 -27.20 23.20
N SER A 51 13.70 -26.85 21.94
CA SER A 51 14.93 -27.32 21.25
C SER A 51 15.57 -26.33 20.28
N VAL A 52 15.87 -25.09 20.67
CA VAL A 52 16.83 -24.25 19.93
C VAL A 52 17.57 -23.30 20.88
N VAL A 53 18.65 -23.77 21.50
CA VAL A 53 19.64 -22.93 22.17
C VAL A 53 21.01 -23.44 21.78
N THR A 54 21.63 -22.80 20.78
CA THR A 54 23.07 -22.49 20.68
C THR A 54 23.41 -21.92 19.30
N GLU A 55 24.38 -21.00 19.30
CA GLU A 55 25.16 -20.48 18.15
C GLU A 55 24.58 -19.28 17.36
N SER A 56 25.09 -18.12 17.75
CA SER A 56 25.08 -16.86 17.00
C SER A 56 26.26 -16.86 16.02
N THR A 57 26.09 -16.19 14.87
CA THR A 57 27.08 -15.83 13.82
C THR A 57 27.32 -16.72 12.59
N ALA A 58 26.51 -17.74 12.29
CA ALA A 58 26.65 -18.48 11.02
C ALA A 58 25.32 -18.97 10.42
N ILE A 59 24.40 -18.06 10.04
CA ILE A 59 23.24 -18.42 9.20
C ILE A 59 22.99 -17.29 8.19
N ARG A 60 23.82 -17.22 7.15
CA ARG A 60 23.55 -16.51 5.89
C ARG A 60 23.99 -17.44 4.75
N SER A 61 23.09 -18.32 4.28
CA SER A 61 22.98 -18.73 2.86
C SER A 61 22.14 -20.01 2.59
N ASP A 62 21.96 -20.94 3.54
CA ASP A 62 21.68 -22.33 3.11
C ASP A 62 20.26 -22.90 3.30
N TRP A 63 19.22 -22.08 3.53
CA TRP A 63 17.87 -22.60 3.82
C TRP A 63 16.81 -22.41 2.72
N PHE A 64 17.19 -21.92 1.54
CA PHE A 64 16.25 -21.67 0.44
C PHE A 64 15.68 -22.91 -0.29
N PRO A 65 16.34 -24.10 -0.39
CA PRO A 65 15.79 -25.19 -1.23
C PRO A 65 14.84 -26.19 -0.57
N VAL A 66 14.62 -26.17 0.75
CA VAL A 66 13.96 -27.31 1.46
C VAL A 66 12.44 -27.13 1.67
N ILE A 67 11.89 -25.94 1.41
CA ILE A 67 10.45 -25.65 1.66
C ILE A 67 9.60 -25.66 0.37
N THR A 68 10.21 -25.74 -0.81
CA THR A 68 9.49 -25.80 -2.09
C THR A 68 8.82 -27.14 -2.40
N LYS A 69 8.94 -28.17 -1.54
CA LYS A 69 8.45 -29.54 -1.83
C LYS A 69 7.20 -30.00 -1.08
N ARG A 70 6.48 -29.12 -0.36
CA ARG A 70 5.21 -29.47 0.31
C ARG A 70 4.02 -28.55 0.01
N VAL A 71 4.13 -27.69 -1.00
CA VAL A 71 3.03 -26.81 -1.45
C VAL A 71 2.19 -27.52 -2.52
N GLN A 72 1.46 -28.57 -2.13
CA GLN A 72 0.35 -29.12 -2.93
C GLN A 72 -0.68 -29.75 -2.00
N SER A 73 -1.49 -28.93 -1.33
CA SER A 73 -2.85 -29.32 -0.98
C SER A 73 -3.69 -28.04 -0.80
N PRO A 74 -4.66 -27.75 -1.68
CA PRO A 74 -5.66 -26.73 -1.39
C PRO A 74 -6.47 -27.20 -0.19
N LEU A 75 -6.69 -26.32 0.79
CA LEU A 75 -7.80 -26.47 1.72
C LEU A 75 -9.08 -26.53 0.88
N GLN A 76 -9.58 -27.74 0.62
CA GLN A 76 -10.92 -27.97 0.11
C GLN A 76 -11.91 -27.53 1.20
N THR A 77 -12.23 -26.24 1.24
CA THR A 77 -13.42 -25.75 1.93
C THR A 77 -14.59 -25.81 0.94
N ASN A 78 -15.58 -26.64 1.27
CA ASN A 78 -16.78 -26.96 0.48
C ASN A 78 -17.30 -25.80 -0.40
N SER A 79 -17.38 -26.07 -1.70
CA SER A 79 -17.66 -25.15 -2.80
C SER A 79 -19.13 -24.71 -2.96
N THR A 80 -19.89 -24.48 -1.88
CA THR A 80 -21.35 -24.25 -1.95
C THR A 80 -21.88 -23.01 -1.20
N LEU A 81 -21.05 -22.24 -0.50
CA LEU A 81 -21.53 -21.28 0.51
C LEU A 81 -22.41 -20.12 -0.05
N PRO A 82 -21.96 -19.27 -0.99
CA PRO A 82 -22.82 -18.20 -1.51
C PRO A 82 -23.85 -18.67 -2.54
N TYR A 83 -23.63 -19.82 -3.18
CA TYR A 83 -24.41 -20.29 -4.33
C TYR A 83 -25.90 -20.44 -3.98
N GLY A 84 -26.21 -21.12 -2.88
CA GLY A 84 -27.59 -21.30 -2.42
C GLY A 84 -28.26 -20.01 -1.91
N LYS A 85 -27.49 -18.97 -1.57
CA LYS A 85 -28.04 -17.65 -1.22
C LYS A 85 -28.41 -16.87 -2.47
N ILE A 86 -27.56 -16.91 -3.51
CA ILE A 86 -27.85 -16.30 -4.82
C ILE A 86 -29.04 -16.98 -5.48
N GLU A 87 -29.15 -18.31 -5.40
CA GLU A 87 -30.32 -19.04 -5.89
C GLU A 87 -31.62 -18.52 -5.27
N LYS A 88 -31.65 -18.33 -3.94
CA LYS A 88 -32.80 -17.74 -3.23
C LYS A 88 -33.10 -16.30 -3.65
N VAL A 89 -32.09 -15.50 -4.01
CA VAL A 89 -32.28 -14.16 -4.56
C VAL A 89 -33.08 -14.24 -5.86
N TYR A 90 -32.68 -15.13 -6.78
CA TYR A 90 -33.38 -15.33 -8.04
C TYR A 90 -34.79 -15.89 -7.84
N SER A 91 -35.00 -16.83 -6.92
CA SER A 91 -36.36 -17.33 -6.61
C SER A 91 -37.28 -16.22 -6.14
N ARG A 92 -36.78 -15.27 -5.33
CA ARG A 92 -37.56 -14.12 -4.84
C ARG A 92 -37.82 -13.06 -5.92
N ALA A 93 -36.86 -12.86 -6.81
CA ALA A 93 -37.03 -11.95 -7.95
C ALA A 93 -38.09 -12.49 -8.94
N LYS A 94 -38.24 -13.82 -9.04
CA LYS A 94 -39.18 -14.52 -9.94
C LYS A 94 -40.61 -14.72 -9.39
N LEU A 95 -40.99 -14.11 -8.27
CA LEU A 95 -42.31 -14.30 -7.63
C LEU A 95 -43.52 -13.68 -8.40
N ASP A 96 -43.45 -13.47 -9.72
CA ASP A 96 -44.61 -13.20 -10.58
C ASP A 96 -44.56 -14.13 -11.82
N ASP A 97 -45.58 -14.97 -11.97
CA ASP A 97 -45.73 -16.10 -12.91
C ASP A 97 -45.50 -15.75 -14.40
N THR A 98 -44.24 -15.68 -14.83
CA THR A 98 -43.89 -15.82 -16.25
C THR A 98 -42.67 -16.72 -16.41
N GLU A 99 -42.83 -17.71 -17.30
CA GLU A 99 -41.84 -18.70 -17.72
C GLU A 99 -40.39 -18.19 -17.77
N PRO A 100 -39.39 -19.04 -17.49
CA PRO A 100 -37.99 -18.66 -17.54
C PRO A 100 -37.59 -18.39 -19.00
N SER A 101 -37.73 -17.14 -19.46
CA SER A 101 -37.01 -16.72 -20.65
C SER A 101 -35.52 -16.77 -20.33
N SER A 102 -34.81 -17.70 -20.97
CA SER A 102 -33.41 -18.09 -20.86
C SER A 102 -32.38 -17.00 -21.19
N SER A 103 -32.74 -15.72 -21.05
CA SER A 103 -32.05 -14.59 -21.68
C SER A 103 -32.07 -13.30 -20.86
N ASN A 104 -32.32 -13.32 -19.55
CA ASN A 104 -32.45 -12.08 -18.78
C ASN A 104 -31.09 -11.60 -18.21
N ASN A 105 -30.61 -10.41 -18.57
CA ASN A 105 -29.38 -9.80 -18.00
C ASN A 105 -29.59 -9.25 -16.57
N GLY A 106 -30.48 -9.85 -15.80
CA GLY A 106 -30.80 -9.47 -14.42
C GLY A 106 -29.79 -10.05 -13.43
N PHE A 107 -28.65 -9.38 -13.26
CA PHE A 107 -27.63 -9.81 -12.29
C PHE A 107 -27.90 -9.27 -10.88
N CYS A 108 -27.41 -9.96 -9.84
CA CYS A 108 -27.69 -9.58 -8.45
C CYS A 108 -26.70 -8.57 -7.83
N PHE A 109 -25.68 -8.12 -8.57
CA PHE A 109 -24.78 -7.04 -8.17
C PHE A 109 -25.31 -5.66 -8.60
N GLY A 110 -24.95 -4.61 -7.86
CA GLY A 110 -25.47 -3.26 -8.09
C GLY A 110 -25.41 -2.40 -6.83
N LEU A 111 -26.18 -1.31 -6.80
CA LEU A 111 -26.20 -0.35 -5.70
C LEU A 111 -27.30 -0.61 -4.65
N LEU A 112 -28.15 -1.62 -4.85
CA LEU A 112 -29.26 -1.98 -3.97
C LEU A 112 -29.07 -3.37 -3.35
N ASP A 113 -30.10 -3.85 -2.65
CA ASP A 113 -30.15 -5.24 -2.22
C ASP A 113 -30.19 -6.21 -3.43
N PRO A 114 -29.77 -7.47 -3.27
CA PRO A 114 -29.62 -8.40 -4.39
C PRO A 114 -30.88 -8.62 -5.22
N VAL A 115 -32.07 -8.59 -4.61
CA VAL A 115 -33.33 -8.82 -5.34
C VAL A 115 -33.67 -7.60 -6.19
N SER A 116 -33.57 -6.41 -5.61
CA SER A 116 -33.78 -5.15 -6.35
C SER A 116 -32.76 -4.99 -7.48
N ASN A 117 -31.50 -5.39 -7.29
CA ASN A 117 -30.47 -5.37 -8.34
C ASN A 117 -30.87 -6.23 -9.54
N VAL A 118 -31.40 -7.44 -9.33
CA VAL A 118 -31.85 -8.32 -10.43
C VAL A 118 -32.93 -7.62 -11.26
N ILE A 119 -33.93 -7.01 -10.61
CA ILE A 119 -35.02 -6.29 -11.28
C ILE A 119 -34.47 -5.10 -12.05
N VAL A 120 -33.65 -4.25 -11.41
CA VAL A 120 -33.07 -3.06 -12.03
C VAL A 120 -32.20 -3.43 -13.25
N ASN A 121 -31.29 -4.38 -13.11
CA ASN A 121 -30.38 -4.77 -14.18
C ASN A 121 -31.12 -5.37 -15.38
N SER A 122 -32.18 -6.16 -15.15
CA SER A 122 -33.02 -6.69 -16.25
C SER A 122 -33.74 -5.60 -17.06
N VAL A 123 -33.99 -4.44 -16.44
CA VAL A 123 -34.61 -3.28 -17.10
C VAL A 123 -33.58 -2.41 -17.81
N ILE A 124 -32.40 -2.23 -17.22
CA ILE A 124 -31.31 -1.45 -17.83
C ILE A 124 -30.86 -2.10 -19.15
N SER A 125 -30.74 -3.43 -19.15
CA SER A 125 -30.22 -4.20 -20.29
C SER A 125 -31.19 -5.31 -20.69
N PRO A 126 -32.32 -4.97 -21.35
CA PRO A 126 -33.31 -5.94 -21.74
C PRO A 126 -32.72 -6.97 -22.74
N PRO A 127 -33.22 -8.22 -22.74
CA PRO A 127 -32.80 -9.25 -23.68
C PRO A 127 -32.88 -8.77 -25.13
N SER A 128 -31.84 -9.07 -25.93
CA SER A 128 -31.92 -8.84 -27.38
C SER A 128 -32.97 -9.75 -28.02
N PRO A 129 -33.76 -9.28 -29.00
CA PRO A 129 -34.76 -10.10 -29.71
C PRO A 129 -34.21 -11.39 -30.32
N HIS A 130 -32.90 -11.43 -30.60
CA HIS A 130 -32.19 -12.60 -31.13
C HIS A 130 -31.88 -13.67 -30.07
N GLN A 131 -31.76 -13.29 -28.79
CA GLN A 131 -31.51 -14.22 -27.68
C GLN A 131 -32.79 -14.89 -27.18
N ALA A 132 -33.95 -14.25 -27.36
CA ALA A 132 -35.26 -14.78 -27.00
C ALA A 132 -35.74 -15.99 -27.84
N LYS A 133 -35.05 -16.30 -28.96
CA LYS A 133 -35.45 -17.38 -29.90
C LYS A 133 -34.64 -18.68 -29.75
N GLY A 134 -33.65 -18.73 -28.86
CA GLY A 134 -32.87 -19.94 -28.55
C GLY A 134 -33.62 -20.88 -27.60
N GLY A 135 -34.69 -21.53 -28.07
CA GLY A 135 -35.44 -22.52 -27.30
C GLY A 135 -34.70 -23.84 -27.21
N GLY A 136 -33.99 -24.08 -26.10
CA GLY A 136 -33.41 -25.38 -25.78
C GLY A 136 -32.30 -25.32 -24.74
N GLY A 137 -32.64 -25.08 -23.47
CA GLY A 137 -31.68 -25.09 -22.36
C GLY A 137 -32.25 -25.85 -21.16
N GLY A 138 -31.62 -26.97 -20.79
CA GLY A 138 -31.95 -27.71 -19.56
C GLY A 138 -31.49 -26.99 -18.30
N ASN A 139 -31.53 -27.67 -17.13
CA ASN A 139 -31.12 -27.16 -15.80
C ASN A 139 -29.76 -26.42 -15.75
N HIS A 140 -28.91 -26.54 -16.77
CA HIS A 140 -27.61 -25.87 -16.87
C HIS A 140 -27.68 -24.35 -17.08
N ASP A 141 -28.77 -23.78 -17.62
CA ASP A 141 -28.89 -22.33 -17.86
C ASP A 141 -29.11 -21.51 -16.57
N GLY A 142 -29.78 -22.10 -15.57
CA GLY A 142 -29.97 -21.47 -14.25
C GLY A 142 -28.67 -21.41 -13.46
N ASP A 143 -27.89 -22.50 -13.52
CA ASP A 143 -26.58 -22.61 -12.88
C ASP A 143 -25.55 -21.65 -13.53
N ASP A 144 -25.63 -21.42 -14.85
CA ASP A 144 -24.81 -20.41 -15.55
C ASP A 144 -25.07 -18.99 -15.03
N MET A 145 -26.33 -18.60 -14.84
CA MET A 145 -26.69 -17.26 -14.34
C MET A 145 -26.24 -17.05 -12.89
N ILE A 146 -26.42 -18.04 -12.02
CA ILE A 146 -25.97 -17.96 -10.62
C ILE A 146 -24.45 -17.80 -10.56
N GLN A 147 -23.71 -18.59 -11.34
CA GLN A 147 -22.26 -18.50 -11.40
C GLN A 147 -21.80 -17.14 -11.93
N ARG A 148 -22.39 -16.64 -13.03
CA ARG A 148 -22.04 -15.33 -13.59
C ARG A 148 -22.33 -14.19 -12.61
N SER A 149 -23.43 -14.27 -11.85
CA SER A 149 -23.71 -13.32 -10.77
C SER A 149 -22.67 -13.37 -9.65
N LEU A 150 -22.21 -14.57 -9.27
CA LEU A 150 -21.15 -14.74 -8.28
C LEU A 150 -19.83 -14.15 -8.79
N ASP A 151 -19.45 -14.43 -10.04
CA ASP A 151 -18.25 -13.88 -10.69
C ASP A 151 -18.29 -12.33 -10.69
N GLY A 152 -19.45 -11.76 -10.98
CA GLY A 152 -19.68 -10.31 -10.93
C GLY A 152 -19.55 -9.72 -9.52
N LEU A 153 -20.13 -10.37 -8.50
CA LEU A 153 -20.00 -9.94 -7.10
C LEU A 153 -18.55 -10.02 -6.61
N VAL A 154 -17.82 -11.08 -6.96
CA VAL A 154 -16.40 -11.24 -6.64
C VAL A 154 -15.58 -10.16 -7.33
N ALA A 155 -15.77 -9.94 -8.63
CA ALA A 155 -15.08 -8.88 -9.37
C ALA A 155 -15.39 -7.49 -8.80
N PHE A 156 -16.63 -7.22 -8.39
CA PHE A 156 -17.01 -5.97 -7.73
C PHE A 156 -16.21 -5.73 -6.44
N LEU A 157 -16.18 -6.70 -5.52
CA LEU A 157 -15.49 -6.55 -4.24
C LEU A 157 -13.97 -6.53 -4.39
N THR A 158 -13.42 -7.41 -5.23
CA THR A 158 -11.97 -7.49 -5.45
C THR A 158 -11.43 -6.27 -6.21
N TYR A 159 -12.27 -5.60 -7.01
CA TYR A 159 -11.93 -4.30 -7.59
C TYR A 159 -12.01 -3.19 -6.53
N LEU A 160 -13.10 -3.11 -5.77
CA LEU A 160 -13.33 -2.05 -4.79
C LEU A 160 -12.32 -2.09 -3.62
N PHE A 161 -11.90 -3.28 -3.21
CA PHE A 161 -10.89 -3.48 -2.18
C PHE A 161 -9.63 -4.08 -2.79
N PRO A 162 -8.63 -3.23 -3.12
CA PRO A 162 -7.34 -3.71 -3.59
C PRO A 162 -6.79 -4.75 -2.60
N TYR A 163 -6.27 -5.85 -3.13
CA TYR A 163 -5.68 -6.96 -2.35
C TYR A 163 -6.66 -7.81 -1.53
N LEU A 164 -7.98 -7.71 -1.72
CA LEU A 164 -8.91 -8.71 -1.18
C LEU A 164 -8.81 -10.01 -1.99
N PRO A 165 -8.37 -11.15 -1.43
CA PRO A 165 -8.31 -12.44 -2.12
C PRO A 165 -9.71 -12.91 -2.57
N THR A 166 -9.76 -13.70 -3.64
CA THR A 166 -11.04 -14.23 -4.17
C THR A 166 -11.79 -15.06 -3.13
N ALA A 167 -11.06 -15.89 -2.36
CA ALA A 167 -11.63 -16.71 -1.31
C ALA A 167 -12.25 -15.88 -0.17
N GLU A 168 -11.59 -14.79 0.22
CA GLU A 168 -12.10 -13.89 1.25
C GLU A 168 -13.31 -13.09 0.75
N ALA A 169 -13.25 -12.59 -0.49
CA ALA A 169 -14.38 -11.90 -1.13
C ALA A 169 -15.63 -12.78 -1.12
N THR A 170 -15.48 -14.04 -1.52
CA THR A 170 -16.56 -15.04 -1.53
C THR A 170 -17.17 -15.25 -0.15
N ALA A 171 -16.34 -15.29 0.90
CA ALA A 171 -16.81 -15.45 2.27
C ALA A 171 -17.51 -14.19 2.82
N TYR A 172 -17.09 -12.97 2.43
CA TYR A 172 -17.82 -11.75 2.76
C TYR A 172 -19.16 -11.65 2.01
N ILE A 173 -19.20 -12.06 0.74
CA ILE A 173 -20.44 -12.16 -0.04
C ILE A 173 -21.41 -13.12 0.64
N ASP A 174 -20.92 -14.28 1.10
CA ASP A 174 -21.72 -15.21 1.86
C ASP A 174 -22.25 -14.58 3.16
N ALA A 175 -21.38 -13.99 3.98
CA ALA A 175 -21.76 -13.34 5.23
C ALA A 175 -22.78 -12.19 5.04
N ALA A 176 -22.74 -11.51 3.90
CA ALA A 176 -23.64 -10.42 3.53
C ALA A 176 -24.93 -10.86 2.82
N ASN A 177 -25.20 -12.17 2.72
CA ASN A 177 -26.34 -12.70 1.96
C ASN A 177 -26.38 -12.24 0.50
N ALA A 178 -25.22 -12.28 -0.17
CA ALA A 178 -25.01 -11.83 -1.54
C ALA A 178 -25.19 -10.31 -1.78
N ASP A 179 -25.36 -9.50 -0.73
CA ASP A 179 -25.43 -8.04 -0.86
C ASP A 179 -24.01 -7.43 -0.98
N PRO A 180 -23.66 -6.83 -2.15
CA PRO A 180 -22.30 -6.34 -2.39
C PRO A 180 -21.92 -5.14 -1.51
N LEU A 181 -22.86 -4.23 -1.23
CA LEU A 181 -22.57 -3.05 -0.42
C LEU A 181 -22.55 -3.39 1.07
N VAL A 182 -23.39 -4.34 1.53
CA VAL A 182 -23.26 -4.87 2.90
C VAL A 182 -21.94 -5.62 3.06
N ALA A 183 -21.51 -6.43 2.09
CA ALA A 183 -20.20 -7.07 2.12
C ALA A 183 -19.07 -6.04 2.21
N ALA A 184 -19.16 -4.95 1.43
CA ALA A 184 -18.22 -3.83 1.52
C ALA A 184 -18.21 -3.18 2.91
N LEU A 185 -19.37 -2.94 3.53
CA LEU A 185 -19.46 -2.41 4.89
C LEU A 185 -18.84 -3.35 5.94
N LEU A 186 -18.99 -4.67 5.79
CA LEU A 186 -18.36 -5.66 6.66
C LEU A 186 -16.83 -5.62 6.56
N ILE A 187 -16.30 -5.46 5.34
CA ILE A 187 -14.86 -5.31 5.11
C ILE A 187 -14.38 -4.00 5.75
N ILE A 188 -15.04 -2.87 5.46
CA ILE A 188 -14.70 -1.54 6.00
C ILE A 188 -14.67 -1.55 7.54
N ASP A 189 -15.70 -2.11 8.19
CA ASP A 189 -15.77 -2.21 9.65
C ASP A 189 -14.65 -3.07 10.22
N ARG A 190 -14.36 -4.22 9.60
CA ARG A 190 -13.31 -5.12 10.07
C ARG A 190 -11.90 -4.55 9.91
N CYS A 191 -11.69 -3.79 8.85
CA CYS A 191 -10.43 -3.09 8.59
C CYS A 191 -10.23 -1.87 9.49
N GLY A 192 -11.27 -1.45 10.23
CA GLY A 192 -11.22 -0.25 11.05
C GLY A 192 -11.01 1.02 10.24
N ILE A 193 -11.46 1.07 8.98
CA ILE A 193 -11.29 2.23 8.10
C ILE A 193 -12.26 3.33 8.54
N ARG A 194 -11.78 4.25 9.38
CA ARG A 194 -12.61 5.33 9.96
C ARG A 194 -12.88 6.48 8.98
N ARG A 195 -12.04 6.65 7.97
CA ARG A 195 -12.10 7.74 6.98
C ARG A 195 -12.36 7.22 5.58
N PHE A 196 -13.21 6.20 5.46
CA PHE A 196 -13.69 5.79 4.13
C PHE A 196 -14.61 6.90 3.62
N GLY A 197 -14.20 7.67 2.62
CA GLY A 197 -15.07 8.68 2.03
C GLY A 197 -16.07 8.00 1.13
N PHE A 198 -17.15 7.51 1.74
CA PHE A 198 -18.27 6.84 1.07
C PHE A 198 -18.78 7.58 -0.18
N CYS A 199 -18.66 8.92 -0.19
CA CYS A 199 -19.11 9.79 -1.27
C CYS A 199 -17.98 10.64 -1.86
N SER A 200 -16.71 10.24 -1.68
CA SER A 200 -15.59 10.96 -2.27
C SER A 200 -15.49 10.71 -3.79
N GLY A 201 -14.77 11.58 -4.49
CA GLY A 201 -14.53 11.42 -5.92
C GLY A 201 -13.82 10.09 -6.27
N SER A 202 -12.90 9.63 -5.43
CA SER A 202 -12.15 8.40 -5.64
C SER A 202 -12.98 7.15 -5.34
N THR A 203 -13.81 7.16 -4.30
CA THR A 203 -14.75 6.06 -4.03
C THR A 203 -15.79 5.97 -5.13
N THR A 204 -16.34 7.10 -5.58
CA THR A 204 -17.24 7.17 -6.74
C THR A 204 -16.61 6.57 -7.99
N ALA A 205 -15.37 6.94 -8.31
CA ALA A 205 -14.64 6.38 -9.44
C ALA A 205 -14.35 4.87 -9.28
N ALA A 206 -14.01 4.41 -8.07
CA ALA A 206 -13.75 3.01 -7.79
C ALA A 206 -15.00 2.14 -7.88
N VAL A 207 -16.15 2.61 -7.36
CA VAL A 207 -17.44 1.89 -7.47
C VAL A 207 -17.92 1.86 -8.92
N GLU A 208 -17.75 2.93 -9.68
CA GLU A 208 -18.06 2.94 -11.11
C GLU A 208 -17.26 1.86 -11.86
N ALA A 209 -15.94 1.83 -11.68
CA ALA A 209 -15.09 0.84 -12.32
C ALA A 209 -15.35 -0.59 -11.79
N ALA A 210 -15.70 -0.75 -10.51
CA ALA A 210 -16.12 -2.02 -9.94
C ALA A 210 -17.42 -2.55 -10.57
N LEU A 211 -18.42 -1.69 -10.82
CA LEU A 211 -19.65 -2.06 -11.54
C LEU A 211 -19.35 -2.50 -12.97
N ARG A 212 -18.43 -1.80 -13.65
CA ARG A 212 -17.99 -2.17 -15.01
C ARG A 212 -17.29 -3.52 -15.02
N CYS A 213 -16.35 -3.74 -14.09
CA CYS A 213 -15.65 -5.02 -13.93
C CYS A 213 -16.60 -6.17 -13.58
N ALA A 214 -17.59 -5.92 -12.71
CA ALA A 214 -18.63 -6.89 -12.38
C ALA A 214 -19.42 -7.30 -13.63
N ALA A 215 -19.84 -6.34 -14.44
CA ALA A 215 -20.54 -6.61 -15.69
C ALA A 215 -19.69 -7.42 -16.67
N VAL A 216 -18.40 -7.09 -16.81
CA VAL A 216 -17.46 -7.83 -17.68
C VAL A 216 -17.30 -9.27 -17.18
N ALA A 217 -17.03 -9.48 -15.89
CA ALA A 217 -16.86 -10.79 -15.29
C ALA A 217 -18.13 -11.66 -15.44
N SER A 218 -19.31 -11.03 -15.37
CA SER A 218 -20.61 -11.68 -15.61
C SER A 218 -20.95 -11.87 -17.09
N LYS A 219 -20.04 -11.56 -18.02
CA LYS A 219 -20.24 -11.66 -19.47
C LYS A 219 -21.45 -10.84 -19.95
N HIS A 220 -21.65 -9.65 -19.38
CA HIS A 220 -22.72 -8.74 -19.78
C HIS A 220 -22.47 -8.24 -21.22
N PRO A 221 -23.50 -8.18 -22.10
CA PRO A 221 -23.32 -7.80 -23.50
C PRO A 221 -22.84 -6.35 -23.71
N ASP A 222 -23.25 -5.44 -22.83
CA ASP A 222 -22.81 -4.03 -22.84
C ASP A 222 -22.55 -3.51 -21.40
N PRO A 223 -21.35 -3.71 -20.85
CA PRO A 223 -20.98 -3.24 -19.51
C PRO A 223 -21.18 -1.73 -19.31
N GLN A 224 -21.00 -0.94 -20.37
CA GLN A 224 -21.09 0.52 -20.29
C GLN A 224 -22.55 0.98 -20.18
N GLN A 225 -23.48 0.32 -20.88
CA GLN A 225 -24.91 0.55 -20.71
C GLN A 225 -25.36 0.28 -19.28
N LEU A 226 -24.87 -0.81 -18.66
CA LEU A 226 -25.20 -1.14 -17.27
C LEU A 226 -24.80 -0.01 -16.31
N VAL A 227 -23.55 0.44 -16.41
CA VAL A 227 -23.02 1.53 -15.57
C VAL A 227 -23.79 2.83 -15.80
N THR A 228 -24.12 3.15 -17.06
CA THR A 228 -24.90 4.35 -17.41
C THR A 228 -26.31 4.30 -16.80
N GLY A 229 -26.95 3.13 -16.81
CA GLY A 229 -28.25 2.94 -16.16
C GLY A 229 -28.19 3.16 -14.65
N TRP A 230 -27.15 2.66 -13.98
CA TRP A 230 -26.92 2.90 -12.55
C TRP A 230 -26.64 4.37 -12.24
N LYS A 231 -25.87 5.09 -13.07
CA LYS A 231 -25.65 6.54 -12.92
C LYS A 231 -26.97 7.30 -12.90
N LEU A 232 -27.85 7.05 -13.88
CA LEU A 232 -29.16 7.70 -13.99
C LEU A 232 -30.09 7.40 -12.80
N LEU A 233 -30.02 6.20 -12.21
CA LEU A 233 -30.88 5.81 -11.10
C LEU A 233 -30.32 6.21 -9.73
N SER A 234 -29.01 6.43 -9.62
CA SER A 234 -28.31 6.67 -8.35
C SER A 234 -28.87 7.83 -7.50
N PRO A 235 -29.35 8.95 -8.07
CA PRO A 235 -29.98 10.03 -7.29
C PRO A 235 -31.38 9.70 -6.75
N HIS A 236 -31.99 8.59 -7.18
CA HIS A 236 -33.40 8.28 -6.94
C HIS A 236 -33.65 6.94 -6.21
N LEU A 237 -32.59 6.30 -5.68
CA LEU A 237 -32.65 4.95 -5.12
C LEU A 237 -33.62 4.80 -3.94
N LYS A 238 -33.72 5.75 -3.01
CA LYS A 238 -34.68 5.70 -1.90
C LYS A 238 -36.13 5.73 -2.38
N SER A 239 -36.43 6.57 -3.37
CA SER A 239 -37.76 6.64 -3.98
C SER A 239 -38.09 5.32 -4.69
N LEU A 240 -37.12 4.77 -5.42
CA LEU A 240 -37.25 3.49 -6.11
C LEU A 240 -37.56 2.35 -5.13
N VAL A 241 -36.76 2.22 -4.07
CA VAL A 241 -36.94 1.18 -3.05
C VAL A 241 -38.28 1.33 -2.33
N SER A 242 -38.72 2.55 -2.04
CA SER A 242 -40.04 2.81 -1.43
C SER A 242 -41.18 2.31 -2.33
N GLN A 243 -41.13 2.60 -3.63
CA GLN A 243 -42.14 2.15 -4.60
C GLN A 243 -42.11 0.62 -4.79
N LEU A 244 -40.92 0.03 -4.88
CA LEU A 244 -40.75 -1.43 -4.94
C LEU A 244 -41.24 -2.14 -3.67
N SER A 245 -41.11 -1.51 -2.50
CA SER A 245 -41.58 -2.07 -1.22
C SER A 245 -43.10 -1.96 -1.04
N GLN A 246 -43.75 -0.99 -1.69
CA GLN A 246 -45.22 -0.80 -1.66
C GLN A 246 -45.99 -1.81 -2.55
N ARG A 247 -45.27 -2.77 -3.17
CA ARG A 247 -45.77 -3.87 -4.02
C ARG A 247 -46.98 -4.63 -3.46
N SER A 248 -47.14 -4.68 -2.14
CA SER A 248 -48.28 -5.37 -1.52
C SER A 248 -49.65 -4.70 -1.77
N ARG A 249 -49.72 -3.53 -2.43
CA ARG A 249 -50.96 -2.76 -2.60
C ARG A 249 -51.27 -2.31 -4.05
N SER A 250 -50.46 -2.64 -5.05
CA SER A 250 -50.59 -2.15 -6.43
C SER A 250 -50.45 -3.27 -7.47
N THR A 251 -51.20 -3.18 -8.57
CA THR A 251 -51.14 -4.08 -9.76
C THR A 251 -49.94 -3.80 -10.68
N THR A 252 -49.14 -2.78 -10.40
CA THR A 252 -48.01 -2.37 -11.27
C THR A 252 -46.82 -3.31 -11.11
N GLN A 253 -46.36 -3.88 -12.22
CA GLN A 253 -45.19 -4.75 -12.25
C GLN A 253 -43.90 -4.01 -11.84
N PRO A 254 -42.98 -4.63 -11.08
CA PRO A 254 -41.75 -3.97 -10.61
C PRO A 254 -40.85 -3.40 -11.72
N ASP A 255 -40.82 -4.06 -12.87
CA ASP A 255 -40.07 -3.63 -14.05
C ASP A 255 -40.61 -2.31 -14.63
N ALA A 256 -41.94 -2.11 -14.61
CA ALA A 256 -42.58 -0.88 -15.06
C ALA A 256 -42.22 0.31 -14.18
N ILE A 257 -42.07 0.11 -12.87
CA ILE A 257 -41.63 1.15 -11.92
C ILE A 257 -40.21 1.61 -12.26
N VAL A 258 -39.28 0.66 -12.43
CA VAL A 258 -37.89 0.97 -12.80
C VAL A 258 -37.84 1.67 -14.17
N ARG A 259 -38.58 1.18 -15.17
CA ARG A 259 -38.65 1.78 -16.51
C ARG A 259 -39.14 3.23 -16.45
N HIS A 260 -40.20 3.49 -15.69
CA HIS A 260 -40.75 4.84 -15.54
C HIS A 260 -39.71 5.79 -14.94
N MET A 261 -39.02 5.36 -13.87
CA MET A 261 -37.98 6.17 -13.24
C MET A 261 -36.78 6.40 -14.16
N LEU A 262 -36.34 5.39 -14.89
CA LEU A 262 -35.23 5.51 -15.84
C LEU A 262 -35.56 6.45 -17.00
N ILE A 263 -36.80 6.40 -17.52
CA ILE A 263 -37.27 7.33 -18.56
C ILE A 263 -37.30 8.76 -18.03
N ASN A 264 -37.86 8.97 -16.84
CA ASN A 264 -37.92 10.30 -16.24
C ASN A 264 -36.50 10.85 -16.00
N ALA A 265 -35.60 10.04 -15.45
CA ALA A 265 -34.20 10.43 -15.22
C ALA A 265 -33.49 10.82 -16.53
N LYS A 266 -33.70 10.06 -17.61
CA LYS A 266 -33.16 10.40 -18.95
C LYS A 266 -33.70 11.73 -19.50
N LEU A 267 -34.96 12.05 -19.22
CA LEU A 267 -35.59 13.30 -19.67
C LEU A 267 -35.13 14.51 -18.85
N THR A 268 -34.73 14.31 -17.60
CA THR A 268 -34.29 15.37 -16.68
C THR A 268 -32.78 15.55 -16.59
N SER A 269 -31.98 14.63 -17.11
CA SER A 269 -30.52 14.70 -17.05
C SER A 269 -29.97 15.72 -18.07
N ILE A 270 -29.34 16.79 -17.58
CA ILE A 270 -28.82 17.90 -18.39
C ILE A 270 -27.27 17.85 -18.48
N THR A 271 -26.60 16.94 -17.76
CA THR A 271 -25.12 16.88 -17.69
C THR A 271 -24.57 15.46 -17.57
N GLU A 272 -23.29 15.27 -17.90
CA GLU A 272 -22.51 14.05 -17.65
C GLU A 272 -22.45 13.74 -16.13
N GLU A 273 -23.45 13.04 -15.60
CA GLU A 273 -23.63 12.83 -14.16
C GLU A 273 -22.68 11.76 -13.60
N LEU A 274 -21.96 12.14 -12.55
CA LEU A 274 -21.16 11.25 -11.70
C LEU A 274 -22.10 10.34 -10.90
N LEU A 275 -21.61 9.16 -10.50
CA LEU A 275 -22.37 8.22 -9.68
C LEU A 275 -22.59 8.78 -8.26
N GLU A 276 -23.85 8.92 -7.83
CA GLU A 276 -24.22 9.36 -6.48
C GLU A 276 -24.36 8.17 -5.51
N LEU A 277 -23.50 8.10 -4.51
CA LEU A 277 -23.43 6.92 -3.64
C LEU A 277 -24.13 7.05 -2.29
N GLU A 278 -24.52 8.26 -1.88
CA GLU A 278 -25.06 8.53 -0.53
C GLU A 278 -26.26 7.64 -0.19
N GLN A 279 -27.27 7.62 -1.06
CA GLN A 279 -28.48 6.80 -0.85
C GLN A 279 -28.17 5.30 -0.82
N SER A 280 -27.25 4.84 -1.67
CA SER A 280 -26.82 3.43 -1.76
C SER A 280 -26.22 2.96 -0.44
N TRP A 281 -25.32 3.76 0.15
CA TRP A 281 -24.65 3.43 1.40
C TRP A 281 -25.60 3.49 2.60
N GLU A 282 -26.51 4.46 2.66
CA GLU A 282 -27.52 4.52 3.73
C GLU A 282 -28.46 3.30 3.68
N LEU A 283 -28.93 2.94 2.48
CA LEU A 283 -29.77 1.76 2.29
C LEU A 283 -29.01 0.48 2.71
N ALA A 284 -27.76 0.31 2.31
CA ALA A 284 -26.94 -0.83 2.72
C ALA A 284 -26.70 -0.87 4.24
N SER A 285 -26.44 0.29 4.84
CA SER A 285 -26.23 0.42 6.29
C SER A 285 -27.45 -0.02 7.10
N SER A 286 -28.66 0.29 6.61
CA SER A 286 -29.91 -0.16 7.24
C SER A 286 -30.10 -1.69 7.22
N ARG A 287 -29.47 -2.39 6.27
CA ARG A 287 -29.51 -3.85 6.13
C ARG A 287 -28.35 -4.55 6.83
N CYS A 288 -27.30 -3.81 7.18
CA CYS A 288 -26.08 -4.36 7.77
C CYS A 288 -26.32 -4.81 9.21
N VAL A 289 -26.31 -6.13 9.44
CA VAL A 289 -26.34 -6.73 10.78
C VAL A 289 -24.93 -7.21 11.11
N SER A 290 -24.32 -6.67 12.17
CA SER A 290 -22.95 -7.01 12.56
C SER A 290 -22.79 -8.51 12.85
N PRO A 291 -22.02 -9.27 12.06
CA PRO A 291 -21.74 -10.67 12.33
C PRO A 291 -20.87 -10.82 13.59
N LYS A 292 -20.83 -12.02 14.17
CA LYS A 292 -19.85 -12.31 15.23
C LYS A 292 -18.43 -12.23 14.62
N PRO A 293 -17.46 -11.53 15.25
CA PRO A 293 -16.11 -11.35 14.71
C PRO A 293 -15.38 -12.66 14.38
N GLU A 294 -15.67 -13.72 15.11
CA GLU A 294 -15.09 -15.07 14.96
C GLU A 294 -15.54 -15.78 13.67
N ALA A 295 -16.62 -15.34 13.04
CA ALA A 295 -17.22 -16.02 11.88
C ALA A 295 -16.71 -15.50 10.52
N LEU A 296 -15.96 -14.41 10.49
CA LEU A 296 -15.51 -13.77 9.25
C LEU A 296 -14.04 -14.15 8.95
N PRO A 297 -13.61 -14.22 7.67
CA PRO A 297 -12.28 -14.67 7.25
C PRO A 297 -11.14 -13.64 7.53
N PRO A 298 -9.93 -14.05 7.94
CA PRO A 298 -8.86 -13.11 8.30
C PRO A 298 -8.40 -12.25 7.10
N PHE A 299 -8.42 -10.92 7.22
CA PHE A 299 -8.09 -9.97 6.13
C PHE A 299 -6.60 -9.56 6.10
N ARG A 300 -5.67 -10.51 6.27
CA ARG A 300 -4.26 -10.21 6.61
C ARG A 300 -3.52 -9.45 5.51
N GLY A 301 -3.52 -9.98 4.29
CA GLY A 301 -2.74 -9.43 3.17
C GLY A 301 -3.15 -8.00 2.86
N ALA A 302 -4.45 -7.76 2.79
CA ALA A 302 -4.99 -6.43 2.53
C ALA A 302 -4.74 -5.44 3.69
N MET A 303 -4.89 -5.83 4.96
CA MET A 303 -4.54 -4.95 6.09
C MET A 303 -3.09 -4.47 6.02
N LYS A 304 -2.16 -5.40 5.75
CA LYS A 304 -0.74 -5.11 5.60
C LYS A 304 -0.50 -4.12 4.47
N ARG A 305 -1.12 -4.35 3.30
CA ARG A 305 -1.01 -3.46 2.14
C ARG A 305 -1.56 -2.07 2.41
N MET A 306 -2.71 -1.97 3.09
CA MET A 306 -3.31 -0.70 3.50
C MET A 306 -2.42 0.07 4.48
N LEU A 307 -1.83 -0.61 5.47
CA LEU A 307 -0.87 0.01 6.40
C LEU A 307 0.36 0.52 5.66
N LEU A 308 0.95 -0.30 4.78
CA LEU A 308 2.11 0.12 4.00
C LEU A 308 1.79 1.30 3.08
N SER A 309 0.58 1.35 2.51
CA SER A 309 0.11 2.47 1.70
C SER A 309 -0.05 3.75 2.54
N THR A 310 -0.66 3.62 3.73
CA THR A 310 -0.80 4.71 4.70
C THR A 310 0.57 5.26 5.12
N ILE A 311 1.51 4.37 5.46
CA ILE A 311 2.87 4.73 5.85
C ILE A 311 3.62 5.41 4.69
N HIS A 312 3.50 4.89 3.46
CA HIS A 312 4.08 5.53 2.28
C HIS A 312 3.57 6.96 2.09
N GLY A 313 2.27 7.20 2.29
CA GLY A 313 1.71 8.54 2.29
C GLY A 313 2.35 9.48 3.32
N PHE A 314 2.72 8.99 4.51
CA PHE A 314 3.48 9.79 5.50
C PHE A 314 4.87 10.16 5.01
N TYR A 315 5.56 9.26 4.30
CA TYR A 315 6.85 9.58 3.69
C TYR A 315 6.70 10.65 2.60
N LEU A 316 5.67 10.58 1.75
CA LEU A 316 5.40 11.63 0.77
C LEU A 316 5.14 12.99 1.44
N GLN A 317 4.38 13.00 2.54
CA GLN A 317 4.15 14.22 3.33
C GLN A 317 5.41 14.75 4.01
N ALA A 318 6.27 13.86 4.54
CA ALA A 318 7.54 14.25 5.14
C ALA A 318 8.50 14.84 4.10
N LEU A 319 8.63 14.21 2.93
CA LEU A 319 9.40 14.73 1.80
C LEU A 319 8.89 16.13 1.41
N ALA A 320 7.58 16.31 1.27
CA ALA A 320 6.98 17.60 0.91
C ALA A 320 7.24 18.75 1.92
N ARG A 321 7.57 18.41 3.17
CA ARG A 321 7.88 19.38 4.23
C ARG A 321 9.36 19.72 4.31
N LEU A 322 10.27 18.87 3.83
CA LEU A 322 11.70 19.16 3.88
C LEU A 322 12.07 20.22 2.82
N PRO A 323 13.01 21.14 3.11
CA PRO A 323 13.56 22.07 2.12
C PRO A 323 14.23 21.32 0.95
N THR A 324 14.06 21.83 -0.28
CA THR A 324 14.60 21.16 -1.49
C THR A 324 16.11 20.97 -1.45
N ALA A 325 16.87 22.01 -1.10
CA ALA A 325 18.32 21.95 -1.17
C ALA A 325 18.88 20.93 -0.18
N GLU A 326 18.43 21.01 1.07
CA GLU A 326 18.86 20.14 2.16
C GLU A 326 18.37 18.70 1.99
N LEU A 327 17.16 18.48 1.45
CA LEU A 327 16.68 17.13 1.12
C LEU A 327 17.59 16.49 0.07
N ASN A 328 17.91 17.23 -0.99
CA ASN A 328 18.62 16.69 -2.15
C ASN A 328 20.13 16.50 -1.92
N SER A 329 20.73 17.17 -0.92
CA SER A 329 22.18 17.11 -0.66
C SER A 329 22.56 16.50 0.68
N ARG A 330 21.66 16.44 1.66
CA ARG A 330 21.99 16.05 3.04
C ARG A 330 21.06 14.97 3.59
N TYR A 331 19.75 15.21 3.57
CA TYR A 331 18.82 14.38 4.35
C TYR A 331 18.29 13.14 3.63
N HIS A 332 18.58 12.94 2.34
CA HIS A 332 18.06 11.77 1.60
C HIS A 332 18.51 10.42 2.20
N GLN A 333 19.77 10.32 2.63
CA GLN A 333 20.33 9.07 3.17
C GLN A 333 19.80 8.83 4.58
N SER A 334 19.87 9.83 5.46
CA SER A 334 19.38 9.74 6.83
C SER A 334 17.88 9.43 6.88
N LEU A 335 17.09 9.96 5.94
CA LEU A 335 15.67 9.61 5.80
C LEU A 335 15.48 8.12 5.46
N LEU A 336 16.25 7.58 4.51
CA LEU A 336 16.13 6.18 4.07
C LEU A 336 16.69 5.16 5.07
N MET A 337 17.65 5.56 5.90
CA MET A 337 18.35 4.67 6.85
C MET A 337 17.78 4.74 8.26
N GLY A 338 17.27 5.91 8.66
CA GLY A 338 16.88 6.20 10.04
C GLY A 338 15.53 6.87 10.21
N GLY A 339 14.92 7.44 9.15
CA GLY A 339 13.70 8.25 9.19
C GLY A 339 12.40 7.48 9.46
N TYR A 340 12.36 6.63 10.48
CA TYR A 340 11.21 5.77 10.78
C TYR A 340 9.98 6.54 11.28
N CYS A 341 8.78 6.02 10.97
CA CYS A 341 7.52 6.67 11.35
C CYS A 341 7.01 6.33 12.76
N TYR A 342 7.59 5.34 13.44
CA TYR A 342 7.28 5.05 14.83
C TYR A 342 8.01 6.02 15.78
N GLY A 343 7.37 6.35 16.89
CA GLY A 343 7.87 7.29 17.87
C GLY A 343 6.72 7.91 18.68
N PRO A 344 7.03 8.85 19.58
CA PRO A 344 6.04 9.45 20.47
C PRO A 344 5.21 10.58 19.82
N LEU A 345 5.51 10.97 18.59
CA LEU A 345 4.82 12.05 17.86
C LEU A 345 3.89 11.49 16.77
N ASP A 346 3.24 12.37 16.02
CA ASP A 346 2.54 11.97 14.80
C ASP A 346 3.52 11.35 13.78
N PRO A 347 3.08 10.41 12.91
CA PRO A 347 3.97 9.68 12.03
C PRO A 347 4.86 10.55 11.13
N VAL A 348 4.37 11.69 10.64
CA VAL A 348 5.15 12.59 9.76
C VAL A 348 6.23 13.31 10.56
N SER A 349 5.89 13.81 11.75
CA SER A 349 6.88 14.43 12.64
C SER A 349 7.92 13.43 13.11
N ASN A 350 7.54 12.17 13.39
CA ASN A 350 8.51 11.10 13.70
C ASN A 350 9.49 10.89 12.54
N ILE A 351 9.01 10.80 11.29
CA ILE A 351 9.90 10.64 10.12
C ILE A 351 10.93 11.77 10.06
N ILE A 352 10.47 13.03 10.17
CA ILE A 352 11.34 14.21 10.09
C ILE A 352 12.34 14.23 11.25
N VAL A 353 11.88 14.03 12.49
CA VAL A 353 12.73 14.10 13.68
C VAL A 353 13.74 12.96 13.72
N ASN A 354 13.34 11.73 13.38
CA ASN A 354 14.27 10.62 13.25
C ASN A 354 15.29 10.84 12.12
N THR A 355 14.88 11.45 11.00
CA THR A 355 15.79 11.82 9.90
C THR A 355 16.86 12.80 10.38
N LEU A 356 16.44 13.90 11.02
CA LEU A 356 17.37 14.92 11.53
C LEU A 356 18.28 14.35 12.61
N TRP A 357 17.73 13.56 13.54
CA TRP A 357 18.52 12.93 14.57
C TRP A 357 19.56 11.96 14.00
N TYR A 358 19.16 11.10 13.05
CA TYR A 358 20.06 10.14 12.43
C TYR A 358 21.23 10.83 11.72
N GLU A 359 20.95 11.93 11.00
CA GLU A 359 21.98 12.74 10.36
C GLU A 359 23.01 13.30 11.35
N GLU A 360 22.56 13.78 12.51
CA GLU A 360 23.47 14.36 13.51
C GLU A 360 24.29 13.29 14.25
N ILE A 361 23.72 12.10 14.49
CA ILE A 361 24.43 11.01 15.17
C ILE A 361 25.38 10.28 14.23
N PHE A 362 24.95 10.02 12.99
CA PHE A 362 25.66 9.22 11.99
C PHE A 362 25.93 10.06 10.74
N PRO A 363 26.75 11.13 10.84
CA PRO A 363 27.00 12.01 9.71
C PRO A 363 27.67 11.25 8.57
N THR A 364 27.18 11.47 7.35
CA THR A 364 27.86 10.97 6.16
C THR A 364 29.20 11.70 6.02
N ARG A 365 30.25 10.96 5.66
CA ARG A 365 31.54 11.56 5.27
C ARG A 365 31.30 12.55 4.14
N GLU A 366 32.12 13.59 3.99
CA GLU A 366 32.02 14.60 2.91
C GLU A 366 32.05 13.95 1.52
N GLN A 367 30.94 13.34 1.11
CA GLN A 367 30.70 12.86 -0.23
C GLN A 367 30.62 14.10 -1.10
N THR A 368 31.40 14.10 -2.18
CA THR A 368 31.30 15.08 -3.26
C THR A 368 29.85 15.48 -3.46
N SER A 369 29.58 16.79 -3.41
CA SER A 369 28.26 17.43 -3.47
C SER A 369 27.42 17.00 -4.69
N VAL A 370 26.91 15.77 -4.70
CA VAL A 370 25.99 15.29 -5.74
C VAL A 370 24.57 15.59 -5.29
N THR A 371 23.86 16.38 -6.08
CA THR A 371 22.47 16.72 -5.81
C THR A 371 21.58 15.59 -6.32
N LEU A 372 20.90 14.90 -5.40
CA LEU A 372 19.96 13.84 -5.71
C LEU A 372 18.58 14.41 -6.02
N HIS A 373 18.07 14.19 -7.24
CA HIS A 373 16.72 14.60 -7.65
C HIS A 373 15.71 13.45 -7.62
N MET A 374 16.16 12.20 -7.49
CA MET A 374 15.30 11.02 -7.46
C MET A 374 15.64 10.10 -6.29
N MET A 375 14.64 9.81 -5.47
CA MET A 375 14.69 8.76 -4.45
C MET A 375 14.48 7.41 -5.12
N SER A 376 15.32 6.42 -4.80
CA SER A 376 15.08 5.04 -5.25
C SER A 376 13.71 4.57 -4.76
N THR A 377 12.86 4.13 -5.70
CA THR A 377 11.55 3.52 -5.39
C THR A 377 11.72 2.33 -4.43
N LYS A 378 12.80 1.55 -4.58
CA LYS A 378 13.06 0.36 -3.76
C LYS A 378 13.53 0.73 -2.36
N LEU A 379 14.43 1.69 -2.22
CA LEU A 379 14.87 2.17 -0.90
C LEU A 379 13.72 2.81 -0.13
N LEU A 380 12.85 3.56 -0.82
CA LEU A 380 11.66 4.15 -0.21
C LEU A 380 10.63 3.08 0.21
N ALA A 381 10.42 2.05 -0.61
CA ALA A 381 9.59 0.90 -0.23
C ALA A 381 10.15 0.15 0.99
N ARG A 382 11.48 0.00 1.07
CA ARG A 382 12.16 -0.63 2.22
C ARG A 382 11.95 0.15 3.51
N VAL A 383 12.14 1.47 3.52
CA VAL A 383 11.99 2.25 4.75
C VAL A 383 10.52 2.26 5.23
N VAL A 384 9.57 2.22 4.30
CA VAL A 384 8.14 1.99 4.58
C VAL A 384 7.91 0.63 5.25
N ALA A 385 8.47 -0.45 4.69
CA ALA A 385 8.38 -1.80 5.25
C ALA A 385 9.02 -1.89 6.64
N ARG A 386 10.24 -1.37 6.82
CA ARG A 386 10.93 -1.31 8.11
C ARG A 386 10.12 -0.55 9.17
N SER A 387 9.48 0.55 8.79
CA SER A 387 8.60 1.30 9.68
C SER A 387 7.36 0.49 10.07
N PHE A 388 6.73 -0.20 9.13
CA PHE A 388 5.62 -1.12 9.40
C PHE A 388 6.00 -2.21 10.41
N TYR A 389 7.14 -2.87 10.22
CA TYR A 389 7.63 -3.89 11.15
C TYR A 389 7.96 -3.32 12.53
N GLY A 390 8.55 -2.12 12.58
CA GLY A 390 8.78 -1.40 13.83
C GLY A 390 7.49 -1.11 14.61
N LEU A 391 6.44 -0.62 13.93
CA LEU A 391 5.12 -0.37 14.53
C LEU A 391 4.49 -1.65 15.11
N ILE A 392 4.48 -2.74 14.33
CA ILE A 392 3.88 -4.00 14.78
C ILE A 392 4.66 -4.58 15.95
N SER A 393 5.98 -4.60 15.86
CA SER A 393 6.87 -5.08 16.92
C SER A 393 6.67 -4.29 18.21
N PHE A 394 6.52 -2.96 18.13
CA PHE A 394 6.20 -2.10 19.28
C PHE A 394 4.91 -2.55 19.97
N VAL A 395 3.80 -2.64 19.22
CA VAL A 395 2.47 -2.97 19.79
C VAL A 395 2.45 -4.37 20.38
N CYS A 396 2.99 -5.37 19.68
CA CYS A 396 3.05 -6.75 20.16
C CYS A 396 3.94 -6.90 21.40
N THR A 397 5.03 -6.12 21.51
CA THR A 397 5.90 -6.12 22.69
C THR A 397 5.21 -5.47 23.90
N ARG A 398 4.51 -4.37 23.70
CA ARG A 398 3.73 -3.69 24.75
C ARG A 398 2.59 -4.58 25.28
N TYR A 399 1.95 -5.31 24.37
CA TYR A 399 0.78 -6.12 24.64
C TYR A 399 0.93 -7.55 24.09
N PRO A 400 1.68 -8.45 24.77
CA PRO A 400 1.95 -9.82 24.29
C PRO A 400 0.70 -10.69 24.07
N CYS A 401 -0.44 -10.29 24.63
CA CYS A 401 -1.73 -10.93 24.40
C CYS A 401 -2.33 -10.65 23.02
N LEU A 402 -1.80 -9.68 22.28
CA LEU A 402 -2.24 -9.36 20.93
C LEU A 402 -1.51 -10.22 19.91
N THR A 403 -2.27 -10.82 19.01
CA THR A 403 -1.71 -11.41 17.79
C THR A 403 -1.24 -10.29 16.83
N PRO A 404 -0.31 -10.57 15.91
CA PRO A 404 0.08 -9.60 14.88
C PRO A 404 -1.10 -9.07 14.05
N ASN A 405 -2.13 -9.89 13.83
CA ASN A 405 -3.34 -9.48 13.13
C ASN A 405 -4.12 -8.41 13.92
N GLN A 406 -4.30 -8.63 15.22
CA GLN A 406 -4.96 -7.66 16.10
C GLN A 406 -4.12 -6.37 16.23
N ALA A 407 -2.79 -6.48 16.25
CA ALA A 407 -1.91 -5.31 16.20
C ALA A 407 -2.07 -4.51 14.90
N MET A 408 -2.15 -5.18 13.74
CA MET A 408 -2.44 -4.52 12.45
C MET A 408 -3.80 -3.83 12.45
N GLN A 409 -4.87 -4.50 12.90
CA GLN A 409 -6.22 -3.91 13.00
C GLN A 409 -6.22 -2.65 13.86
N ARG A 410 -5.53 -2.72 15.00
CA ARG A 410 -5.40 -1.59 15.92
C ARG A 410 -4.64 -0.43 15.29
N LEU A 411 -3.53 -0.70 14.62
CA LEU A 411 -2.77 0.33 13.91
C LEU A 411 -3.58 0.93 12.77
N LEU A 412 -4.34 0.15 12.00
CA LEU A 412 -5.23 0.67 10.97
C LEU A 412 -6.28 1.62 11.57
N ALA A 413 -6.94 1.20 12.65
CA ALA A 413 -7.92 2.02 13.35
C ALA A 413 -7.31 3.31 13.93
N ALA A 414 -6.01 3.29 14.27
CA ALA A 414 -5.25 4.42 14.75
C ALA A 414 -4.59 5.25 13.63
N GLY A 415 -4.78 4.89 12.35
CA GLY A 415 -4.11 5.57 11.22
C GLY A 415 -2.58 5.42 11.25
N ALA A 416 -2.08 4.28 11.75
CA ALA A 416 -0.67 3.98 12.00
C ALA A 416 0.04 4.97 12.95
N ASP A 417 -0.70 5.75 13.73
CA ASP A 417 -0.18 6.60 14.80
C ASP A 417 -0.06 5.80 16.11
N LEU A 418 1.16 5.64 16.62
CA LEU A 418 1.41 4.91 17.87
C LEU A 418 0.80 5.59 19.09
N SER A 419 0.72 6.91 19.12
CA SER A 419 0.11 7.63 20.25
C SER A 419 -1.39 7.39 20.35
N ALA A 420 -2.05 7.17 19.21
CA ALA A 420 -3.44 6.75 19.15
C ALA A 420 -3.60 5.24 19.37
N ALA A 421 -2.64 4.42 18.92
CA ALA A 421 -2.68 2.97 19.09
C ALA A 421 -2.35 2.53 20.52
N ASP A 422 -1.44 3.17 21.25
CA ASP A 422 -1.10 2.84 22.64
C ASP A 422 -1.59 3.96 23.60
N PRO A 423 -2.72 3.77 24.30
CA PRO A 423 -3.27 4.76 25.21
C PRO A 423 -2.35 5.07 26.40
N ASN A 424 -1.40 4.18 26.70
CA ASN A 424 -0.43 4.30 27.79
C ASN A 424 0.93 4.84 27.32
N LEU A 425 1.05 5.37 26.10
CA LEU A 425 2.31 5.91 25.55
C LEU A 425 2.68 7.28 26.16
N CYS A 426 1.69 8.05 26.61
CA CYS A 426 1.88 9.35 27.25
C CYS A 426 1.24 9.35 28.65
N GLU A 427 2.06 9.47 29.70
CA GLU A 427 1.60 9.52 31.11
C GLU A 427 0.78 10.79 31.44
N THR A 428 0.76 11.78 30.56
CA THR A 428 0.00 13.04 30.73
C THR A 428 -0.97 13.22 29.57
N ARG A 429 -2.15 12.58 29.62
CA ARG A 429 -3.31 13.07 28.88
C ARG A 429 -3.98 14.13 29.73
N ASP A 430 -4.01 15.38 29.25
CA ASP A 430 -4.98 16.34 29.77
C ASP A 430 -6.37 15.73 29.59
N ALA A 431 -7.11 15.55 30.68
CA ALA A 431 -8.43 14.91 30.71
C ALA A 431 -9.50 15.65 29.85
N SER A 432 -9.17 16.81 29.30
CA SER A 432 -9.97 17.57 28.33
C SER A 432 -9.77 17.09 26.88
N ALA A 433 -8.59 16.59 26.53
CA ALA A 433 -8.29 16.11 25.18
C ALA A 433 -8.94 14.74 24.90
N SER A 434 -9.09 13.88 25.92
CA SER A 434 -9.77 12.58 25.80
C SER A 434 -11.24 12.71 25.41
N LYS A 435 -11.94 13.75 25.90
CA LYS A 435 -13.34 14.03 25.53
C LYS A 435 -13.48 14.57 24.10
N LEU A 436 -12.52 15.37 23.63
CA LEU A 436 -12.49 15.90 22.26
C LEU A 436 -12.03 14.85 21.23
N THR A 437 -11.09 13.96 21.58
CA THR A 437 -10.69 12.84 20.71
C THR A 437 -11.81 11.82 20.58
N MET A 438 -12.67 11.65 21.58
CA MET A 438 -13.85 10.78 21.51
C MET A 438 -15.01 11.39 20.72
N SER A 439 -15.19 12.73 20.75
CA SER A 439 -16.21 13.42 19.94
C SER A 439 -15.80 13.67 18.49
N SER A 440 -14.50 13.66 18.19
CA SER A 440 -13.96 13.80 16.82
C SER A 440 -13.94 12.50 16.01
N TRP A 441 -14.36 11.36 16.60
CA TRP A 441 -14.50 10.06 15.92
C TRP A 441 -15.79 9.94 15.08
N SER A 442 -16.53 11.03 14.88
CA SER A 442 -17.90 11.04 14.35
C SER A 442 -18.10 11.75 13.00
N CYS A 443 -17.07 11.83 12.14
CA CYS A 443 -17.22 12.53 10.85
C CYS A 443 -16.98 11.59 9.67
N CYS A 444 -18.06 10.91 9.23
CA CYS A 444 -18.34 10.44 7.86
C CYS A 444 -19.72 9.73 7.86
N LEU A 445 -20.82 10.50 7.79
CA LEU A 445 -22.22 10.04 7.93
C LEU A 445 -22.52 9.31 9.27
N PRO A 446 -23.77 9.35 9.80
CA PRO A 446 -24.17 8.52 10.95
C PRO A 446 -24.38 7.05 10.54
N ILE A 447 -23.46 6.49 9.75
CA ILE A 447 -23.44 5.08 9.37
C ILE A 447 -22.70 4.32 10.48
N PRO A 448 -23.28 3.26 11.09
CA PRO A 448 -22.71 2.59 12.26
C PRO A 448 -21.49 1.68 11.94
N CYS A 449 -20.52 2.18 11.18
CA CYS A 449 -19.21 1.55 10.99
C CYS A 449 -18.24 1.99 12.10
N GLY A 450 -17.61 1.04 12.80
CA GLY A 450 -16.62 1.32 13.86
C GLY A 450 -16.85 0.61 15.20
N ARG A 451 -17.85 -0.30 15.32
CA ARG A 451 -18.13 -0.99 16.59
C ARG A 451 -17.05 -2.00 16.98
N SER A 452 -16.37 -2.61 16.01
CA SER A 452 -15.29 -3.58 16.28
C SER A 452 -14.05 -2.89 16.86
N GLY A 453 -13.58 -1.80 16.23
CA GLY A 453 -12.43 -1.02 16.71
C GLY A 453 -12.66 -0.35 18.07
N ALA A 454 -13.90 0.08 18.36
CA ALA A 454 -14.26 0.62 19.68
C ALA A 454 -14.25 -0.45 20.78
N ARG A 455 -14.68 -1.69 20.48
CA ARG A 455 -14.58 -2.83 21.39
C ARG A 455 -13.13 -3.22 21.69
N GLU A 456 -12.27 -3.29 20.67
CA GLU A 456 -10.85 -3.62 20.85
C GLU A 456 -10.04 -2.50 21.54
N ALA A 457 -10.39 -1.23 21.30
CA ALA A 457 -9.86 -0.10 22.06
C ALA A 457 -10.23 -0.22 23.56
N ALA A 458 -11.50 -0.49 23.87
CA ALA A 458 -11.99 -0.66 25.23
C ALA A 458 -11.39 -1.88 25.97
N VAL A 459 -11.05 -2.96 25.25
CA VAL A 459 -10.39 -4.15 25.84
C VAL A 459 -8.99 -3.84 26.40
N LEU A 460 -8.31 -2.81 25.88
CA LEU A 460 -6.95 -2.44 26.27
C LEU A 460 -6.86 -1.20 27.16
N GLU A 461 -7.87 -0.32 27.14
CA GLU A 461 -7.93 0.83 28.06
C GLU A 461 -7.96 0.42 29.55
N GLY A 462 -8.33 -0.82 29.85
CA GLY A 462 -8.26 -1.41 31.19
C GLY A 462 -7.06 -2.34 31.45
N ARG A 463 -6.14 -2.52 30.50
CA ARG A 463 -5.01 -3.48 30.62
C ARG A 463 -3.69 -2.76 30.85
N THR A 464 -2.95 -3.23 31.85
CA THR A 464 -1.58 -2.80 32.11
C THR A 464 -0.64 -3.33 31.02
N PRO A 465 0.19 -2.49 30.38
CA PRO A 465 1.23 -2.94 29.46
C PRO A 465 2.21 -3.91 30.14
N SER A 466 2.70 -4.92 29.40
CA SER A 466 3.61 -5.93 29.96
C SER A 466 5.09 -5.52 29.93
N ALA A 467 5.48 -4.70 28.96
CA ALA A 467 6.85 -4.22 28.78
C ALA A 467 6.88 -2.70 28.85
N SER A 468 8.00 -2.11 29.25
CA SER A 468 8.19 -0.65 29.25
C SER A 468 8.16 -0.06 27.84
N VAL A 469 7.91 1.25 27.74
CA VAL A 469 7.95 1.98 26.46
C VAL A 469 9.34 1.87 25.80
N ALA A 470 10.40 1.93 26.61
CA ALA A 470 11.77 1.82 26.12
C ALA A 470 12.07 0.40 25.57
N GLU A 471 11.62 -0.67 26.22
CA GLU A 471 11.77 -2.04 25.68
C GLU A 471 11.02 -2.19 24.35
N ALA A 472 9.83 -1.61 24.23
CA ALA A 472 9.07 -1.64 22.99
C ALA A 472 9.74 -0.85 21.86
N TYR A 473 10.38 0.28 22.14
CA TYR A 473 11.17 1.00 21.13
C TYR A 473 12.42 0.23 20.70
N PHE A 474 13.08 -0.49 21.61
CA PHE A 474 14.18 -1.38 21.23
C PHE A 474 13.72 -2.51 20.32
N ALA A 475 12.57 -3.12 20.62
CA ALA A 475 11.94 -4.13 19.78
C ALA A 475 11.56 -3.56 18.40
N ALA A 476 11.02 -2.34 18.36
CA ALA A 476 10.69 -1.63 17.13
C ALA A 476 11.93 -1.37 16.27
N ALA A 477 12.98 -0.80 16.86
CA ALA A 477 14.25 -0.52 16.20
C ALA A 477 14.92 -1.78 15.63
N THR A 478 14.88 -2.88 16.39
CA THR A 478 15.40 -4.19 15.96
C THR A 478 14.60 -4.74 14.77
N ALA A 479 13.27 -4.73 14.85
CA ALA A 479 12.41 -5.21 13.78
C ALA A 479 12.47 -4.32 12.52
N ALA A 480 12.79 -3.04 12.69
CA ALA A 480 13.01 -2.08 11.61
C ALA A 480 14.42 -2.15 11.01
N PHE A 481 15.29 -3.06 11.47
CA PHE A 481 16.68 -3.19 10.98
C PHE A 481 17.48 -1.88 11.16
N HIS A 482 17.24 -1.14 12.24
CA HIS A 482 18.08 -0.01 12.61
C HIS A 482 19.50 -0.52 12.95
N THR A 483 20.54 0.14 12.44
CA THR A 483 21.95 -0.25 12.66
C THR A 483 22.37 -0.24 14.13
N HIS A 484 21.87 0.75 14.87
CA HIS A 484 22.10 0.92 16.32
C HIS A 484 20.79 0.99 17.15
N PRO A 485 20.08 -0.14 17.38
CA PRO A 485 18.77 -0.14 18.05
C PRO A 485 18.78 0.41 19.49
N LEU A 486 19.89 0.22 20.22
CA LEU A 486 20.04 0.73 21.58
C LEU A 486 20.09 2.27 21.63
N VAL A 487 20.80 2.89 20.69
CA VAL A 487 20.93 4.35 20.62
C VAL A 487 19.57 4.97 20.25
N GLN A 488 18.84 4.34 19.33
CA GLN A 488 17.50 4.79 18.96
C GLN A 488 16.48 4.62 20.11
N LYS A 489 16.59 3.53 20.88
CA LYS A 489 15.81 3.34 22.11
C LYS A 489 16.01 4.50 23.07
N GLU A 490 17.25 4.91 23.32
CA GLU A 490 17.54 6.02 24.24
C GLU A 490 16.96 7.34 23.73
N PHE A 491 17.06 7.58 22.43
CA PHE A 491 16.49 8.75 21.78
C PHE A 491 14.95 8.83 21.90
N LEU A 492 14.24 7.74 21.62
CA LEU A 492 12.77 7.73 21.61
C LEU A 492 12.15 7.44 22.99
N GLY A 493 12.86 6.71 23.85
CA GLY A 493 12.35 6.14 25.09
C GLY A 493 12.83 6.82 26.38
N SER A 494 13.78 7.77 26.31
CA SER A 494 14.23 8.51 27.50
C SER A 494 13.21 9.55 27.95
N THR A 495 13.01 9.68 29.27
CA THR A 495 12.14 10.69 29.88
C THR A 495 12.57 12.12 29.54
N ASP A 496 13.87 12.36 29.37
CA ASP A 496 14.42 13.68 29.07
C ASP A 496 14.29 14.05 27.58
N ALA A 497 14.10 13.05 26.70
CA ALA A 497 13.97 13.27 25.27
C ALA A 497 12.54 13.72 24.89
N LEU A 498 11.51 13.21 25.56
CA LEU A 498 10.11 13.46 25.20
C LEU A 498 9.73 14.97 25.17
N PRO A 499 10.11 15.82 26.14
CA PRO A 499 9.83 17.25 26.08
C PRO A 499 10.49 17.93 24.87
N LYS A 500 11.73 17.52 24.54
CA LYS A 500 12.48 18.02 23.38
C LYS A 500 11.81 17.61 22.06
N LEU A 501 11.40 16.35 21.96
CA LEU A 501 10.65 15.82 20.80
C LEU A 501 9.32 16.56 20.60
N LYS A 502 8.56 16.80 21.68
CA LYS A 502 7.31 17.56 21.63
C LYS A 502 7.53 19.02 21.19
N LEU A 503 8.62 19.65 21.63
CA LEU A 503 8.99 21.00 21.20
C LEU A 503 9.39 21.03 19.71
N ALA A 504 10.16 20.04 19.25
CA ALA A 504 10.50 19.88 17.83
C ALA A 504 9.22 19.68 16.98
N ALA A 505 8.29 18.85 17.43
CA ALA A 505 7.02 18.59 16.76
C ALA A 505 6.21 19.88 16.56
N LYS A 506 6.15 20.76 17.57
CA LYS A 506 5.48 22.06 17.47
C LYS A 506 6.11 22.95 16.38
N ALA A 507 7.43 22.93 16.24
CA ALA A 507 8.11 23.66 15.16
C ALA A 507 7.82 23.06 13.77
N ILE A 508 7.55 21.75 13.69
CA ILE A 508 7.22 21.04 12.45
C ILE A 508 5.76 21.26 12.02
N GLN A 509 4.84 21.36 12.98
CA GLN A 509 3.40 21.42 12.73
C GLN A 509 2.87 22.83 12.37
N ASP A 510 3.73 23.84 12.22
CA ASP A 510 3.33 25.23 11.91
C ASP A 510 2.69 25.38 10.51
N GLY A 511 1.38 25.15 10.44
CA GLY A 511 0.52 25.45 9.29
C GLY A 511 0.70 24.53 8.07
N GLY A 512 1.33 23.36 8.23
CA GLY A 512 1.57 22.41 7.12
C GLY A 512 2.50 22.95 6.04
N ARG A 513 3.26 24.00 6.35
CA ARG A 513 4.21 24.64 5.44
C ARG A 513 5.50 23.84 5.36
N ARG A 514 6.26 24.07 4.29
CA ARG A 514 7.62 23.56 4.18
C ARG A 514 8.48 24.17 5.29
N LEU A 515 9.30 23.35 5.94
CA LEU A 515 10.26 23.78 6.94
C LEU A 515 11.23 24.79 6.33
N THR A 516 11.77 25.66 7.17
CA THR A 516 12.87 26.56 6.77
C THR A 516 14.19 25.99 7.27
N PRO A 517 15.32 26.32 6.63
CA PRO A 517 16.64 25.89 7.10
C PRO A 517 16.91 26.30 8.55
N LYS A 518 16.38 27.46 8.97
CA LYS A 518 16.46 27.95 10.36
C LYS A 518 15.74 27.04 11.35
N TYR A 519 14.55 26.54 10.98
CA TYR A 519 13.81 25.60 11.82
C TYR A 519 14.52 24.24 11.90
N LEU A 520 15.11 23.77 10.79
CA LEU A 520 15.89 22.53 10.81
C LEU A 520 17.09 22.65 11.75
N GLN A 521 17.84 23.76 11.66
CA GLN A 521 18.98 24.00 12.55
C GLN A 521 18.57 24.05 14.03
N PHE A 522 17.46 24.73 14.33
CA PHE A 522 16.90 24.76 15.69
C PHE A 522 16.54 23.35 16.20
N ILE A 523 15.90 22.53 15.36
CA ILE A 523 15.54 21.16 15.72
C ILE A 523 16.80 20.30 15.90
N SER A 524 17.77 20.33 14.97
CA SER A 524 19.05 19.61 15.11
C SER A 524 19.76 19.96 16.42
N MET A 525 19.84 21.24 16.78
CA MET A 525 20.44 21.68 18.05
C MET A 525 19.70 21.12 19.27
N LEU A 526 18.38 20.98 19.19
CA LEU A 526 17.56 20.48 20.29
C LEU A 526 17.74 18.97 20.50
N LEU A 527 17.98 18.21 19.43
CA LEU A 527 18.01 16.74 19.45
C LEU A 527 19.37 16.15 19.85
N CYS A 528 20.43 16.95 19.97
CA CYS A 528 21.81 16.49 19.94
C CYS A 528 22.34 15.92 21.28
N PRO A 529 22.84 14.66 21.30
CA PRO A 529 23.67 14.09 22.35
C PRO A 529 24.94 13.46 21.72
N GLN A 530 25.99 14.23 21.44
CA GLN A 530 27.27 13.78 20.85
C GLN A 530 27.21 13.13 19.44
N GLN A 531 28.03 13.66 18.51
CA GLN A 531 28.22 13.09 17.17
C GLN A 531 29.09 11.82 17.23
N GLN A 532 28.75 10.78 16.46
CA GLN A 532 29.63 9.64 16.24
C GLN A 532 30.56 9.90 15.03
N ALA A 533 31.71 9.22 15.02
CA ALA A 533 32.61 9.28 13.87
C ALA A 533 31.94 8.62 12.64
N PRO A 534 32.13 9.18 11.43
CA PRO A 534 31.63 8.57 10.21
C PRO A 534 32.22 7.16 10.04
N PRO A 535 31.44 6.19 9.51
CA PRO A 535 31.90 4.83 9.32
C PRO A 535 33.11 4.79 8.36
N PRO A 536 34.08 3.88 8.56
CA PRO A 536 35.16 3.70 7.61
C PRO A 536 34.63 3.21 6.26
N PRO A 537 35.32 3.52 5.14
CA PRO A 537 34.99 2.95 3.83
C PRO A 537 34.88 1.43 3.88
N LEU A 538 34.02 0.85 3.04
CA LEU A 538 33.85 -0.59 2.96
C LEU A 538 34.97 -1.20 2.11
N LYS A 539 35.81 -2.04 2.75
CA LYS A 539 36.83 -2.85 2.06
C LYS A 539 36.14 -3.95 1.26
N LEU A 540 36.21 -3.88 -0.07
CA LEU A 540 35.65 -4.90 -0.95
C LEU A 540 36.73 -5.75 -1.60
N LYS A 541 36.43 -7.04 -1.73
CA LYS A 541 37.26 -7.96 -2.52
C LYS A 541 37.40 -7.48 -3.97
N ARG A 542 38.55 -7.75 -4.58
CA ARG A 542 38.90 -7.22 -5.92
C ARG A 542 37.89 -7.58 -7.01
N TRP A 543 37.24 -8.75 -6.90
CA TRP A 543 36.22 -9.21 -7.85
C TRP A 543 34.82 -8.68 -7.58
N LEU A 544 34.52 -8.20 -6.37
CA LEU A 544 33.24 -7.58 -6.01
C LEU A 544 33.20 -6.09 -6.35
N TYR A 545 34.34 -5.41 -6.28
CA TYR A 545 34.45 -3.98 -6.53
C TYR A 545 33.84 -3.52 -7.87
N PRO A 546 34.05 -4.20 -9.02
CA PRO A 546 33.43 -3.82 -10.28
C PRO A 546 31.89 -3.84 -10.25
N ASN A 547 31.30 -4.79 -9.51
CA ASN A 547 29.84 -4.89 -9.39
C ASN A 547 29.26 -3.72 -8.59
N ALA A 548 29.95 -3.30 -7.51
CA ALA A 548 29.54 -2.16 -6.71
C ALA A 548 29.60 -0.86 -7.52
N VAL A 549 30.69 -0.64 -8.27
CA VAL A 549 30.84 0.50 -9.19
C VAL A 549 29.75 0.48 -10.27
N GLN A 550 29.44 -0.68 -10.83
CA GLN A 550 28.38 -0.82 -11.82
C GLN A 550 27.00 -0.48 -11.23
N CYS A 551 26.69 -0.90 -10.00
CA CYS A 551 25.42 -0.55 -9.34
C CYS A 551 25.29 0.97 -9.16
N VAL A 552 26.37 1.66 -8.79
CA VAL A 552 26.39 3.13 -8.68
C VAL A 552 26.14 3.77 -10.04
N LYS A 553 26.81 3.28 -11.09
CA LYS A 553 26.63 3.78 -12.45
C LYS A 553 25.20 3.58 -12.97
N ASP A 554 24.65 2.37 -12.80
CA ASP A 554 23.28 2.04 -13.22
C ASP A 554 22.25 2.93 -12.55
N PHE A 555 22.45 3.25 -11.27
CA PHE A 555 21.58 4.17 -10.54
C PHE A 555 21.60 5.57 -11.13
N TRP A 556 22.79 6.15 -11.35
CA TRP A 556 22.90 7.51 -11.89
C TRP A 556 22.40 7.64 -13.33
N GLU A 557 22.65 6.64 -14.18
CA GLU A 557 22.08 6.61 -15.53
C GLU A 557 20.55 6.54 -15.51
N HIS A 558 19.97 5.76 -14.59
CA HIS A 558 18.52 5.71 -14.39
C HIS A 558 17.97 7.04 -13.83
N HIS A 559 18.64 7.61 -12.83
CA HIS A 559 18.33 8.90 -12.22
C HIS A 559 18.25 10.01 -13.26
N ASP A 560 19.28 10.15 -14.11
CA ASP A 560 19.37 11.23 -15.07
C ASP A 560 18.28 11.12 -16.14
N ARG A 561 18.06 9.91 -16.67
CA ARG A 561 17.02 9.61 -17.66
C ARG A 561 15.62 9.99 -17.14
N VAL A 562 15.27 9.53 -15.93
CA VAL A 562 13.96 9.80 -15.34
C VAL A 562 13.82 11.29 -15.00
N THR A 563 14.86 11.91 -14.46
CA THR A 563 14.87 13.33 -14.12
C THR A 563 14.63 14.22 -15.34
N GLU A 564 15.26 13.90 -16.47
CA GLU A 564 15.05 14.62 -17.74
C GLU A 564 13.59 14.52 -18.19
N LYS A 565 13.02 13.31 -18.20
CA LYS A 565 11.61 13.09 -18.60
C LYS A 565 10.62 13.81 -17.69
N VAL A 566 10.86 13.79 -16.38
CA VAL A 566 10.00 14.49 -15.40
C VAL A 566 10.11 16.01 -15.54
N LYS A 567 11.31 16.55 -15.76
CA LYS A 567 11.49 17.99 -16.01
C LYS A 567 10.76 18.42 -17.27
N ALA A 568 10.88 17.67 -18.36
CA ALA A 568 10.10 17.91 -19.58
C ALA A 568 8.58 17.86 -19.33
N ALA A 569 8.11 16.97 -18.44
CA ALA A 569 6.71 16.86 -18.05
C ALA A 569 6.23 18.12 -17.35
N LEU A 570 7.01 18.55 -16.36
CA LEU A 570 6.73 19.71 -15.55
C LEU A 570 6.80 21.00 -16.37
N ASP A 571 7.76 21.11 -17.29
CA ASP A 571 7.89 22.24 -18.20
C ASP A 571 6.69 22.35 -19.15
N THR A 572 6.15 21.23 -19.61
CA THR A 572 4.93 21.21 -20.42
C THR A 572 3.74 21.70 -19.59
N TYR A 573 3.53 21.14 -18.40
CA TYR A 573 2.50 21.59 -17.47
C TYR A 573 2.60 23.09 -17.12
N ASN A 574 3.83 23.57 -16.91
CA ASN A 574 4.12 24.97 -16.62
C ASN A 574 3.77 25.90 -17.79
N LYS A 575 3.87 25.47 -19.04
CA LYS A 575 3.47 26.28 -20.21
C LYS A 575 1.96 26.51 -20.26
N ASP A 576 1.19 25.50 -19.84
CA ASP A 576 -0.27 25.49 -19.95
C ASP A 576 -0.96 26.11 -18.73
N THR A 577 -0.22 26.42 -17.66
CA THR A 577 -0.78 26.88 -16.38
C THR A 577 -0.21 28.23 -15.93
N LYS A 578 -1.01 28.98 -15.16
CA LYS A 578 -0.59 30.30 -14.63
C LYS A 578 0.41 30.20 -13.47
N GLN A 579 0.42 29.07 -12.75
CA GLN A 579 1.33 28.84 -11.63
C GLN A 579 2.50 27.99 -12.09
N GLN A 580 3.71 28.55 -12.01
CA GLN A 580 4.93 27.86 -12.36
C GLN A 580 5.41 27.00 -11.19
N PHE A 581 6.01 25.84 -11.47
CA PHE A 581 6.57 24.92 -10.49
C PHE A 581 8.02 24.54 -10.80
N GLU A 582 8.78 24.18 -9.77
CA GLU A 582 10.13 23.63 -9.84
C GLU A 582 10.16 22.25 -9.20
N LEU A 583 10.94 21.34 -9.79
CA LEU A 583 11.11 19.99 -9.26
C LEU A 583 11.67 20.05 -7.83
N HIS A 584 10.98 19.41 -6.90
CA HIS A 584 11.44 19.22 -5.53
C HIS A 584 12.27 17.93 -5.44
N ILE A 585 11.60 16.79 -5.65
CA ILE A 585 12.18 15.44 -5.60
C ILE A 585 11.25 14.46 -6.34
N ILE A 586 11.81 13.46 -7.03
CA ILE A 586 11.08 12.33 -7.60
C ILE A 586 10.98 11.25 -6.52
N CYS A 587 9.77 10.79 -6.23
CA CYS A 587 9.45 9.95 -5.07
C CYS A 587 8.77 8.62 -5.41
N GLY A 588 8.64 8.29 -6.69
CA GLY A 588 8.25 6.95 -7.13
C GLY A 588 8.29 6.81 -8.63
N VAL A 589 8.85 5.71 -9.13
CA VAL A 589 9.02 5.43 -10.56
C VAL A 589 8.61 4.00 -10.85
N ASN A 590 7.73 3.81 -11.84
CA ASN A 590 7.43 2.53 -12.46
C ASN A 590 7.62 2.64 -13.98
N GLU A 591 8.72 2.10 -14.51
CA GLU A 591 9.00 2.09 -15.96
C GLU A 591 8.29 0.93 -16.71
N ARG A 592 7.53 0.09 -16.00
CA ARG A 592 6.94 -1.14 -16.53
C ARG A 592 5.43 -0.99 -16.79
N VAL A 593 5.07 0.04 -17.55
CA VAL A 593 3.67 0.37 -17.85
C VAL A 593 3.37 0.17 -19.33
N GLY A 594 2.25 -0.50 -19.61
CA GLY A 594 1.68 -0.66 -20.93
C GLY A 594 2.62 -1.34 -21.93
N GLY A 595 2.73 -2.66 -21.87
CA GLY A 595 3.50 -3.46 -22.83
C GLY A 595 4.16 -4.69 -22.20
N ARG A 596 4.35 -5.74 -23.00
CA ARG A 596 5.24 -6.88 -22.74
C ARG A 596 5.64 -7.54 -24.08
N PHE A 597 6.35 -6.79 -24.92
CA PHE A 597 6.78 -7.28 -26.23
C PHE A 597 8.19 -7.90 -26.14
N LEU A 598 8.40 -9.03 -26.81
CA LEU A 598 9.74 -9.56 -27.01
C LEU A 598 10.51 -8.62 -27.96
N ARG A 599 11.75 -8.28 -27.60
CA ARG A 599 12.63 -7.29 -28.25
C ARG A 599 12.93 -7.51 -29.75
N TRP A 600 12.40 -8.54 -30.42
CA TRP A 600 12.74 -8.82 -31.82
C TRP A 600 12.29 -7.69 -32.76
N GLY A 601 13.26 -6.93 -33.28
CA GLY A 601 13.07 -5.98 -34.39
C GLY A 601 12.98 -4.49 -34.05
N LEU A 602 13.02 -4.07 -32.77
CA LEU A 602 13.00 -2.66 -32.38
C LEU A 602 14.43 -2.12 -32.15
N LYS A 603 14.83 -1.10 -32.90
CA LYS A 603 16.09 -0.35 -32.71
C LYS A 603 15.99 0.60 -31.51
N THR A 604 15.90 0.06 -30.30
CA THR A 604 15.89 0.85 -29.06
C THR A 604 17.33 1.02 -28.54
N TYR A 605 17.96 2.13 -28.90
CA TYR A 605 19.36 2.41 -28.56
C TYR A 605 19.58 2.95 -27.12
N HIS A 606 18.51 3.18 -26.34
CA HIS A 606 18.58 3.95 -25.07
C HIS A 606 17.91 3.30 -23.84
N PHE A 607 17.48 2.04 -23.90
CA PHE A 607 16.88 1.35 -22.74
C PHE A 607 17.69 0.10 -22.38
N ASN A 608 17.65 -0.30 -21.09
CA ASN A 608 18.48 -1.34 -20.50
C ASN A 608 18.72 -2.52 -21.47
N PRO A 609 19.94 -2.69 -22.02
CA PRO A 609 20.20 -3.61 -23.13
C PRO A 609 19.99 -5.09 -22.77
N MET A 610 19.77 -5.40 -21.48
CA MET A 610 19.58 -6.74 -20.93
C MET A 610 18.12 -7.14 -20.70
N GLU A 611 17.13 -6.24 -20.81
CA GLU A 611 15.71 -6.63 -20.67
C GLU A 611 15.13 -7.11 -22.02
N PRO A 612 14.67 -8.37 -22.12
CA PRO A 612 14.09 -8.92 -23.35
C PRO A 612 12.67 -8.42 -23.61
N ILE A 613 12.07 -7.71 -22.63
CA ILE A 613 10.69 -7.23 -22.62
C ILE A 613 10.70 -5.70 -22.65
N ILE A 614 9.95 -5.11 -23.59
CA ILE A 614 9.82 -3.66 -23.72
C ILE A 614 8.45 -3.20 -23.16
N TYR A 615 8.49 -2.13 -22.38
CA TYR A 615 7.33 -1.41 -21.85
C TYR A 615 7.23 -0.03 -22.50
N HIS A 616 6.03 0.41 -22.87
CA HIS A 616 5.85 1.66 -23.62
C HIS A 616 5.96 2.90 -22.74
N ARG A 617 5.57 2.81 -21.47
CA ARG A 617 5.33 3.97 -20.62
C ARG A 617 5.95 3.82 -19.25
N SER A 618 6.09 4.97 -18.60
CA SER A 618 6.40 5.08 -17.19
C SER A 618 5.29 5.80 -16.44
N HIS A 619 5.04 5.40 -15.21
CA HIS A 619 4.28 6.17 -14.22
C HIS A 619 5.23 6.70 -13.16
N VAL A 620 5.13 7.99 -12.86
CA VAL A 620 6.03 8.66 -11.92
C VAL A 620 5.26 9.54 -10.95
N ASN A 621 5.62 9.46 -9.67
CA ASN A 621 5.30 10.50 -8.70
C ASN A 621 6.53 11.36 -8.41
N PHE A 622 6.30 12.66 -8.37
CA PHE A 622 7.29 13.63 -7.97
C PHE A 622 6.62 14.79 -7.24
N LEU A 623 7.37 15.44 -6.36
CA LEU A 623 6.95 16.65 -5.69
C LEU A 623 7.50 17.86 -6.46
N ALA A 624 6.72 18.93 -6.52
CA ALA A 624 7.16 20.20 -7.10
C ALA A 624 6.76 21.38 -6.22
N VAL A 625 7.60 22.41 -6.18
CA VAL A 625 7.39 23.62 -5.38
C VAL A 625 6.92 24.75 -6.31
N PRO A 626 5.86 25.49 -5.98
CA PRO A 626 5.45 26.63 -6.77
C PRO A 626 6.52 27.73 -6.74
N LYS A 627 6.84 28.30 -7.91
CA LYS A 627 7.70 29.49 -8.02
C LYS A 627 6.95 30.71 -7.47
N GLY A 628 7.61 31.47 -6.61
CA GLY A 628 7.06 32.69 -6.00
C GLY A 628 7.21 32.71 -4.47
N ARG A 629 7.07 33.89 -3.87
CA ARG A 629 7.05 34.06 -2.40
C ARG A 629 5.60 34.15 -1.91
N PRO A 630 5.27 33.60 -0.73
CA PRO A 630 6.13 32.93 0.26
C PRO A 630 6.34 31.41 -0.02
N PRO A 631 7.30 30.74 0.66
CA PRO A 631 7.51 29.30 0.54
C PRO A 631 6.21 28.55 0.83
N SER A 632 5.63 27.98 -0.23
CA SER A 632 4.42 27.17 -0.16
C SER A 632 4.81 25.69 -0.05
N ALA A 633 3.89 24.87 0.43
CA ALA A 633 4.09 23.42 0.52
C ALA A 633 4.37 22.83 -0.88
N ALA A 634 5.20 21.79 -0.93
CA ALA A 634 5.38 21.04 -2.18
C ALA A 634 4.07 20.32 -2.54
N VAL A 635 3.78 20.28 -3.83
CA VAL A 635 2.59 19.63 -4.39
C VAL A 635 3.03 18.33 -5.05
N LEU A 636 2.31 17.24 -4.78
CA LEU A 636 2.55 15.96 -5.45
C LEU A 636 2.02 16.03 -6.88
N PHE A 637 2.74 15.45 -7.83
CA PHE A 637 2.33 15.30 -9.21
C PHE A 637 2.34 13.82 -9.59
N PHE A 638 1.44 13.46 -10.50
CA PHE A 638 1.52 12.24 -11.27
C PHE A 638 1.93 12.59 -12.70
N ALA A 639 2.87 11.84 -13.27
CA ALA A 639 3.20 11.90 -14.69
C ALA A 639 3.17 10.53 -15.36
N GLN A 640 2.66 10.52 -16.59
CA GLN A 640 2.76 9.43 -17.54
C GLN A 640 3.49 9.92 -18.78
N TYR A 641 4.55 9.22 -19.18
CA TYR A 641 5.31 9.51 -20.40
C TYR A 641 5.76 8.24 -21.11
N ASN A 642 6.08 8.37 -22.40
CA ASN A 642 6.60 7.28 -23.22
C ASN A 642 8.09 7.04 -22.93
N ASN A 643 8.46 5.77 -22.81
CA ASN A 643 9.84 5.33 -22.56
C ASN A 643 10.73 5.52 -23.78
N TYR A 644 10.15 5.52 -24.99
CA TYR A 644 10.85 5.69 -26.25
C TYR A 644 9.99 6.45 -27.26
N GLU A 645 10.64 7.03 -28.26
CA GLU A 645 9.97 7.68 -29.38
C GLU A 645 9.43 6.60 -30.33
N MET A 646 8.13 6.63 -30.60
CA MET A 646 7.52 5.72 -31.57
C MET A 646 7.89 6.19 -32.98
N ASP A 647 8.48 5.31 -33.80
CA ASP A 647 8.62 5.57 -35.23
C ASP A 647 7.22 5.83 -35.82
N GLY A 648 7.08 6.90 -36.59
CA GLY A 648 5.78 7.44 -37.05
C GLY A 648 4.90 6.53 -37.93
N ASN A 649 5.19 5.24 -38.00
CA ASN A 649 4.49 4.20 -38.76
C ASN A 649 3.77 3.14 -37.88
N SER A 650 3.71 3.28 -36.54
CA SER A 650 2.96 2.32 -35.71
C SER A 650 1.44 2.50 -35.86
N TYR A 651 0.72 1.40 -36.10
CA TYR A 651 -0.74 1.32 -36.29
C TYR A 651 -1.59 1.75 -35.05
N ASP A 652 -0.96 2.12 -33.94
CA ASP A 652 -1.62 2.52 -32.67
C ASP A 652 -1.49 4.03 -32.36
N LYS A 653 -1.54 4.90 -33.38
CA LYS A 653 -1.40 6.36 -33.20
C LYS A 653 -2.48 7.00 -32.33
N ASP A 654 -3.68 6.41 -32.28
CA ASP A 654 -4.86 7.12 -31.80
C ASP A 654 -5.38 6.66 -30.43
N GLU A 655 -5.01 5.48 -29.91
CA GLU A 655 -5.71 4.97 -28.73
C GLU A 655 -5.14 5.42 -27.37
N TYR A 656 -3.85 5.81 -27.26
CA TYR A 656 -3.21 6.11 -25.96
C TYR A 656 -1.99 7.07 -26.03
N SER A 657 -2.06 8.12 -26.86
CA SER A 657 -0.99 9.12 -27.08
C SER A 657 -0.80 10.13 -25.92
N SER A 658 -1.64 10.10 -24.88
CA SER A 658 -1.64 11.18 -23.89
C SER A 658 -0.49 11.06 -22.89
N TYR A 659 0.54 11.86 -23.13
CA TYR A 659 1.39 12.40 -22.09
C TYR A 659 0.50 13.09 -21.05
N CYS A 660 0.69 12.79 -19.76
CA CYS A 660 -0.11 13.36 -18.69
C CYS A 660 0.82 13.85 -17.58
N CYS A 661 0.57 15.03 -17.04
CA CYS A 661 1.25 15.59 -15.88
C CYS A 661 0.25 16.40 -15.08
N VAL A 662 -0.14 15.92 -13.90
CA VAL A 662 -1.26 16.50 -13.12
C VAL A 662 -0.93 16.60 -11.64
N PRO A 663 -1.32 17.70 -10.98
CA PRO A 663 -1.17 17.86 -9.54
C PRO A 663 -2.15 16.97 -8.78
N MET A 664 -1.71 16.47 -7.63
CA MET A 664 -2.38 15.49 -6.79
C MET A 664 -2.53 16.01 -5.35
N SER A 665 -3.59 15.57 -4.66
CA SER A 665 -3.82 15.90 -3.26
C SER A 665 -3.13 14.89 -2.33
N LEU A 666 -2.34 15.40 -1.38
CA LEU A 666 -1.70 14.60 -0.31
C LEU A 666 -2.58 14.43 0.94
N LYS A 667 -3.84 14.91 0.92
CA LYS A 667 -4.62 15.17 2.14
C LYS A 667 -5.07 13.93 2.92
N ASP A 668 -5.19 12.76 2.29
CA ASP A 668 -5.66 11.55 2.98
C ASP A 668 -4.90 10.28 2.50
N PRO A 669 -3.87 9.81 3.25
CA PRO A 669 -3.01 8.71 2.81
C PRO A 669 -3.65 7.31 2.87
N GLY A 670 -4.89 7.17 3.36
CA GLY A 670 -5.36 5.89 3.90
C GLY A 670 -6.56 5.21 3.25
N ALA A 671 -7.38 5.85 2.40
CA ALA A 671 -8.71 5.29 2.10
C ALA A 671 -9.07 5.14 0.62
N GLU A 672 -8.43 5.84 -0.32
CA GLU A 672 -9.04 6.02 -1.64
C GLU A 672 -7.99 6.13 -2.75
N GLN A 673 -7.39 5.00 -3.11
CA GLN A 673 -6.45 4.92 -4.22
C GLN A 673 -7.14 4.37 -5.46
N ILE A 674 -6.98 5.08 -6.57
CA ILE A 674 -7.35 4.55 -7.88
C ILE A 674 -6.39 3.42 -8.23
N ARG A 675 -6.94 2.30 -8.68
CA ARG A 675 -6.15 1.13 -9.03
C ARG A 675 -5.37 1.34 -10.32
N CYS A 676 -4.23 0.68 -10.38
CA CYS A 676 -3.44 0.58 -11.60
C CYS A 676 -2.83 -0.81 -11.69
N ILE A 677 -3.27 -1.59 -12.69
CA ILE A 677 -2.85 -2.98 -12.87
C ILE A 677 -1.32 -3.13 -12.93
N TYR A 678 -0.62 -2.16 -13.53
CA TYR A 678 0.84 -2.17 -13.69
C TYR A 678 1.59 -1.80 -12.41
N CYS A 679 1.16 -0.72 -11.75
CA CYS A 679 1.82 -0.29 -10.51
C CYS A 679 1.59 -1.30 -9.38
N GLU A 680 0.40 -1.89 -9.29
CA GLU A 680 0.12 -2.91 -8.29
C GLU A 680 0.95 -4.18 -8.49
N ARG A 681 1.15 -4.60 -9.75
CA ARG A 681 1.97 -5.77 -10.07
C ARG A 681 3.43 -5.58 -9.67
N GLU A 682 3.99 -4.39 -9.86
CA GLU A 682 5.35 -4.07 -9.43
C GLU A 682 5.44 -3.67 -7.94
N VAL A 683 4.33 -3.75 -7.19
CA VAL A 683 4.23 -3.32 -5.78
C VAL A 683 4.61 -1.83 -5.58
N ASN A 684 4.57 -1.06 -6.66
CA ASN A 684 4.91 0.35 -6.65
C ASN A 684 3.73 1.16 -6.13
N ARG A 685 3.95 1.94 -5.08
CA ARG A 685 2.94 2.78 -4.43
C ARG A 685 2.83 4.15 -5.10
N ILE A 686 2.57 4.14 -6.41
CA ILE A 686 2.30 5.35 -7.17
C ILE A 686 0.87 5.81 -6.85
N VAL A 687 0.69 7.09 -6.54
CA VAL A 687 -0.59 7.77 -6.38
C VAL A 687 -1.06 8.25 -7.76
N HIS A 688 -2.23 7.77 -8.19
CA HIS A 688 -2.81 8.04 -9.51
C HIS A 688 -3.95 9.07 -9.46
N PRO A 689 -4.18 9.82 -10.56
CA PRO A 689 -5.29 10.76 -10.68
C PRO A 689 -6.66 10.12 -10.62
N ILE A 690 -7.63 10.86 -10.05
CA ILE A 690 -9.02 10.42 -9.90
C ILE A 690 -9.82 10.61 -11.18
N ARG A 691 -9.59 11.69 -11.93
CA ARG A 691 -10.44 12.07 -13.07
C ARG A 691 -9.78 11.79 -14.40
N GLU A 692 -8.49 12.03 -14.48
CA GLU A 692 -7.72 11.92 -15.70
C GLU A 692 -7.50 10.46 -16.07
N SER A 693 -7.57 10.19 -17.38
CA SER A 693 -7.31 8.85 -17.92
C SER A 693 -5.81 8.59 -17.96
N PHE A 694 -5.42 7.36 -17.64
CA PHE A 694 -4.04 6.88 -17.72
C PHE A 694 -4.04 5.36 -17.99
N CYS A 695 -2.89 4.85 -18.42
CA CYS A 695 -2.74 3.44 -18.80
C CYS A 695 -2.84 2.52 -17.59
N GLY A 696 -3.69 1.49 -17.66
CA GLY A 696 -3.83 0.49 -16.61
C GLY A 696 -4.90 0.79 -15.56
N ARG A 697 -5.76 1.80 -15.78
CA ARG A 697 -6.87 2.18 -14.88
C ARG A 697 -8.16 1.38 -15.16
N ASP A 698 -8.57 1.32 -16.42
CA ASP A 698 -9.91 0.90 -16.83
C ASP A 698 -9.85 -0.29 -17.80
N LYS A 699 -9.59 -0.03 -19.10
CA LYS A 699 -9.70 -1.04 -20.17
C LYS A 699 -8.84 -2.28 -19.93
N GLU A 700 -7.69 -2.13 -19.29
CA GLU A 700 -6.80 -3.26 -19.01
C GLU A 700 -7.38 -4.24 -17.98
N PHE A 701 -8.14 -3.78 -16.99
CA PHE A 701 -8.86 -4.67 -16.07
C PHE A 701 -9.93 -5.46 -16.83
N GLU A 702 -10.67 -4.79 -17.71
CA GLU A 702 -11.72 -5.42 -18.53
C GLU A 702 -11.13 -6.52 -19.43
N LYS A 703 -10.04 -6.22 -20.14
CA LYS A 703 -9.36 -7.19 -21.01
C LYS A 703 -8.87 -8.41 -20.23
N VAL A 704 -8.28 -8.21 -19.06
CA VAL A 704 -7.84 -9.33 -18.22
C VAL A 704 -9.02 -10.20 -17.78
N LEU A 705 -10.13 -9.59 -17.37
CA LEU A 705 -11.34 -10.34 -16.98
C LEU A 705 -11.93 -11.14 -18.15
N LEU A 706 -11.76 -10.68 -19.39
CA LEU A 706 -12.13 -11.41 -20.61
C LEU A 706 -11.09 -12.47 -21.04
N GLY A 707 -9.96 -12.59 -20.34
CA GLY A 707 -8.85 -13.47 -20.72
C GLY A 707 -8.13 -13.01 -21.99
N GLU A 708 -8.21 -11.71 -22.29
CA GLU A 708 -7.53 -11.03 -23.38
C GLU A 708 -6.19 -10.44 -22.91
N ALA A 709 -5.29 -10.19 -23.86
CA ALA A 709 -4.05 -9.50 -23.55
C ALA A 709 -4.35 -8.01 -23.27
N PRO A 710 -3.80 -7.39 -22.21
CA PRO A 710 -4.03 -5.99 -21.91
C PRO A 710 -3.65 -5.05 -23.07
N PHE A 711 -2.61 -5.45 -23.84
CA PHE A 711 -2.09 -4.75 -25.00
C PHE A 711 -2.14 -5.62 -26.27
N SER A 712 -2.46 -5.00 -27.40
CA SER A 712 -2.42 -5.67 -28.72
C SER A 712 -1.01 -6.21 -28.99
N GLY A 713 -0.89 -7.50 -29.31
CA GLY A 713 0.41 -8.15 -29.54
C GLY A 713 1.25 -8.42 -28.29
N SER A 714 0.77 -8.09 -27.09
CA SER A 714 1.39 -8.51 -25.82
C SER A 714 0.94 -9.93 -25.43
N MET A 715 1.68 -10.55 -24.50
CA MET A 715 1.27 -11.86 -23.96
C MET A 715 -0.02 -11.75 -23.16
N LYS A 716 -0.84 -12.81 -23.16
CA LYS A 716 -1.95 -12.93 -22.20
C LYS A 716 -1.37 -12.97 -20.80
N GLU A 717 -1.99 -12.22 -19.90
CA GLU A 717 -1.56 -12.14 -18.51
C GLU A 717 -2.75 -12.48 -17.62
N SER A 718 -2.53 -13.38 -16.67
CA SER A 718 -3.44 -13.52 -15.55
C SER A 718 -3.15 -12.41 -14.55
N TYR A 719 -4.20 -11.76 -14.07
CA TYR A 719 -4.09 -10.82 -12.98
C TYR A 719 -5.34 -10.96 -12.12
N ASP A 720 -5.10 -11.27 -10.85
CA ASP A 720 -6.09 -11.32 -9.79
C ASP A 720 -5.40 -10.91 -8.48
N ASN A 721 -6.21 -10.65 -7.45
CA ASN A 721 -5.67 -10.23 -6.16
C ASN A 721 -4.88 -11.35 -5.46
N ASP A 722 -5.15 -12.62 -5.75
CA ASP A 722 -4.43 -13.77 -5.20
C ASP A 722 -2.97 -13.82 -5.69
N MET A 723 -2.74 -13.54 -6.97
CA MET A 723 -1.42 -13.40 -7.58
C MET A 723 -0.65 -12.19 -7.04
N LEU A 724 -1.33 -11.05 -6.84
CA LEU A 724 -0.71 -9.86 -6.24
C LEU A 724 -0.18 -10.10 -4.83
N ILE A 725 -0.81 -11.01 -4.09
CA ILE A 725 -0.38 -11.39 -2.75
C ILE A 725 0.76 -12.42 -2.83
N ARG A 726 0.60 -13.47 -3.64
CA ARG A 726 1.54 -14.58 -3.71
C ARG A 726 2.86 -14.26 -4.43
N ASP A 727 2.79 -13.64 -5.60
CA ASP A 727 3.90 -13.65 -6.56
C ASP A 727 4.95 -12.55 -6.28
N GLN A 728 4.67 -11.61 -5.37
CA GLN A 728 5.52 -10.45 -5.09
C GLN A 728 5.84 -10.25 -3.60
N HIS A 729 5.61 -11.26 -2.74
CA HIS A 729 5.81 -11.16 -1.29
C HIS A 729 7.22 -10.66 -0.92
N GLU A 730 8.26 -11.16 -1.60
CA GLU A 730 9.66 -10.76 -1.35
C GLU A 730 9.91 -9.25 -1.52
N VAL A 731 9.23 -8.59 -2.46
CA VAL A 731 9.41 -7.16 -2.75
C VAL A 731 8.67 -6.29 -1.73
N VAL A 732 7.51 -6.74 -1.24
CA VAL A 732 6.73 -6.03 -0.22
C VAL A 732 7.47 -5.93 1.10
N ASP A 733 8.15 -7.03 1.45
CA ASP A 733 8.74 -7.28 2.75
C ASP A 733 10.25 -7.13 2.77
N TRP A 734 10.81 -6.59 1.69
CA TRP A 734 12.23 -6.39 1.60
C TRP A 734 12.69 -5.34 2.61
N VAL A 735 13.34 -5.81 3.67
CA VAL A 735 13.93 -4.99 4.75
C VAL A 735 15.45 -4.96 4.72
N ASN A 736 16.08 -5.77 3.86
CA ASN A 736 17.54 -5.91 3.76
C ASN A 736 18.17 -4.88 2.83
N ASP A 737 19.49 -4.93 2.71
CA ASP A 737 20.27 -4.10 1.81
C ASP A 737 19.85 -4.35 0.34
N LEU A 738 19.96 -3.31 -0.46
CA LEU A 738 19.57 -3.22 -1.86
C LEU A 738 20.77 -2.73 -2.67
N LYS A 739 20.80 -3.04 -3.97
CA LYS A 739 21.86 -2.57 -4.87
C LYS A 739 22.04 -1.05 -4.82
N ASP A 740 20.93 -0.33 -4.72
CA ASP A 740 20.89 1.13 -4.68
C ASP A 740 21.55 1.71 -3.42
N ASP A 741 21.77 0.94 -2.34
CA ASP A 741 22.55 1.40 -1.17
C ASP A 741 24.01 1.71 -1.53
N SER A 742 24.49 1.18 -2.65
CA SER A 742 25.85 1.40 -3.14
C SER A 742 26.14 2.88 -3.37
N ILE A 743 25.13 3.71 -3.65
CA ILE A 743 25.33 5.16 -3.86
C ILE A 743 25.69 5.91 -2.58
N TYR A 744 25.44 5.31 -1.42
CA TYR A 744 25.73 5.88 -0.10
C TYR A 744 26.98 5.28 0.55
N THR A 745 27.60 4.27 -0.07
CA THR A 745 28.73 3.54 0.50
C THR A 745 30.02 3.90 -0.24
N GLU A 746 31.03 4.35 0.49
CA GLU A 746 32.39 4.47 -0.05
C GLU A 746 33.04 3.09 -0.13
N PHE A 747 33.52 2.70 -1.30
CA PHE A 747 34.19 1.43 -1.53
C PHE A 747 35.68 1.63 -1.81
N TYR A 748 36.52 0.72 -1.34
CA TYR A 748 37.90 0.60 -1.79
C TYR A 748 38.28 -0.86 -2.01
N VAL A 749 39.25 -1.08 -2.89
CA VAL A 749 39.72 -2.43 -3.23
C VAL A 749 40.61 -2.95 -2.10
N ASP A 750 40.36 -4.18 -1.69
CA ASP A 750 41.30 -4.92 -0.85
C ASP A 750 42.57 -5.25 -1.67
N GLU A 751 43.65 -4.50 -1.42
CA GLU A 751 44.94 -4.69 -2.08
C GLU A 751 45.68 -5.96 -1.60
N ASP A 752 45.31 -6.49 -0.43
CA ASP A 752 45.87 -7.72 0.15
C ASP A 752 45.20 -8.99 -0.41
N ASP A 753 44.15 -8.81 -1.23
CA ASP A 753 43.31 -9.88 -1.74
C ASP A 753 44.04 -10.61 -2.88
N ASN A 754 44.68 -11.74 -2.52
CA ASN A 754 45.47 -12.57 -3.43
C ASN A 754 44.56 -13.38 -4.38
N TYR A 755 43.86 -12.68 -5.26
CA TYR A 755 42.94 -13.25 -6.24
C TYR A 755 43.64 -14.28 -7.15
N ASP A 756 44.95 -14.11 -7.38
CA ASP A 756 45.77 -15.06 -8.13
C ASP A 756 45.90 -16.42 -7.42
N LEU A 757 45.96 -16.47 -6.08
CA LEU A 757 45.95 -17.73 -5.31
C LEU A 757 44.59 -18.43 -5.37
N LEU A 758 43.48 -17.69 -5.38
CA LEU A 758 42.13 -18.26 -5.46
C LEU A 758 41.83 -18.83 -6.85
N VAL A 759 42.28 -18.13 -7.90
CA VAL A 759 42.20 -18.61 -9.30
C VAL A 759 43.10 -19.83 -9.54
N GLN A 760 44.29 -19.87 -8.90
CA GLN A 760 45.14 -21.07 -8.89
C GLN A 760 44.52 -22.23 -8.11
N ALA A 761 43.89 -21.98 -6.96
CA ALA A 761 43.25 -23.01 -6.14
C ALA A 761 41.97 -23.58 -6.78
N LEU A 762 41.24 -22.77 -7.56
CA LEU A 762 40.01 -23.18 -8.26
C LEU A 762 40.25 -23.74 -9.67
N GLY A 763 41.49 -23.79 -10.15
CA GLY A 763 41.84 -24.38 -11.43
C GLY A 763 41.19 -23.71 -12.65
N ILE A 764 40.81 -22.43 -12.55
CA ILE A 764 40.13 -21.72 -13.64
C ILE A 764 41.18 -21.30 -14.68
N PRO A 765 41.07 -21.74 -15.95
CA PRO A 765 42.07 -21.41 -16.97
C PRO A 765 42.15 -19.89 -17.20
N LYS A 766 43.37 -19.35 -17.21
CA LYS A 766 43.67 -17.98 -17.63
C LYS A 766 43.41 -17.83 -19.13
N SER A 767 42.15 -17.65 -19.55
CA SER A 767 41.84 -17.28 -20.94
C SER A 767 40.76 -16.21 -21.00
N ALA A 768 41.20 -14.94 -20.93
CA ALA A 768 40.78 -13.82 -21.77
C ALA A 768 41.17 -12.49 -21.09
N ASN A 769 42.46 -12.17 -21.11
CA ASN A 769 42.86 -10.76 -21.10
C ASN A 769 42.30 -10.12 -22.38
N ARG A 770 41.10 -9.54 -22.30
CA ARG A 770 40.73 -8.43 -23.19
C ARG A 770 41.21 -7.16 -22.52
N THR A 771 42.32 -6.67 -23.05
CA THR A 771 42.87 -5.32 -22.92
C THR A 771 41.82 -4.27 -22.57
N ILE A 772 41.98 -3.67 -21.39
CA ILE A 772 41.45 -2.35 -21.07
C ILE A 772 42.17 -1.36 -21.99
N PRO A 773 41.49 -0.59 -22.84
CA PRO A 773 42.12 0.55 -23.50
C PRO A 773 42.27 1.66 -22.46
N THR A 774 43.50 1.97 -22.10
CA THR A 774 43.87 3.23 -21.45
C THR A 774 43.92 4.32 -22.50
N SER A 775 42.93 5.21 -22.49
CA SER A 775 43.05 6.65 -22.79
C SER A 775 41.72 7.33 -22.49
#